data_AF-A0A6P6LW39-F1
#
_entry.id   AF-A0A6P6LW39-F1
#
_cell.length_a   1.000
_cell.length_b   1.000
_cell.length_c   1.000
_cell.angle_alpha   90.00
_cell.angle_beta   90.00
_cell.angle_gamma   90.00
#
_symmetry.space_group_name_H-M   'P 1'
#
loop_
_entity.id
_entity.type
_entity.pdbx_description
1 polymer ?
#
loop_
_entity_poly.entity_id
_entity_poly.type
_entity_poly.pdbx_seq_one_letter_code
_entity_poly.pdbx_strand_id
1 'polypeptide(L)'
;MQIIRIKTLSGAGMLLFAALFMFGQPSNVGSTEVTYWAEIMIEGNKTLNVGVYLPGLIGTVLDTTGVTITGAEIAAECEIIGQNSTCWCGTDYVWSNLVCDSVNKCCNVQQCVANISTYTPLCLPKMNVSLIGMLTGSNATVEATLLSAFNVLNAFNSLTIQSTTYTGLSTYAHNFTVSLSSVFSTSKVQGIIATLLTQKSVYSLSVRSLGMVYMEAPTGKVCYNSKQQLNCTSIEAMSKCVWQMSRDDEDPLILGPGSEVQLSDTCTDLSTVTLLKTNGYWSGIYSCLFVSGNLAHMAIAPIQIALLPEVINVTSNPQTADCSASTSTQVSIACTIENSTETYTAKLKLGNTENSASKAEINGIISYTAVFTVDCVAASKPSSLDASCTLENSLGQLRNQTIKVPIIYPSDMFCAEDKIDDRIWPKTKNNETASIDCTAPGRQGIMKRKCNGKQWGEEVSLCVKAILNSVALQAKDFEKGLGATQEGAQLIFQSLKNNTVDDSDNTFGDVKAAVSVFETMNKASANMPLGENLLADFIDSASSMLNVTWDVGDKEESNSVATQYLSSVEGLVKNIRINASEGYNSTNIQLQICRNGSSCNRTVFNVDVELNATADMVKTVGLQSLANRMPKLGYEDSTFPSIVVSSTVENNTQSSVNIKMAFPNEQGGSTKMTCVFWNVTEKRWSDEGCEFVKGSGNLAYCQCNHLTSFSMLMSKHAVSMPFLDQLTYVGLGVSICSLIVYIIIECLVWKAVVKSNLSHFRHTALLNISLCLLLADCSFLASSFPSILNESLCLVLVLAKHYFFLAMFFWMLCLSVMLVHQLMFVFSHIGKKMYMILGFTIGYVCPTVTVAVTYVYYDQTKDIPYYSSKTCWLTYKSAMQGSIHAFLFPVGTIVLVNVFSMVVVIATVLKPSGAESNKKGDKEAAKSIIKVVIFLTPIFGGTWILGLFVFLMDDFTQFITYVVHYAFTIVNSLQGFFILLTGCFAEKRVRDEILRIVLGKSAKDQGTVTTTK
;
A
#
# COMPACT_ATOMS: atom_id res chain seq x y z
N MET A 1 42.34 -23.66 -44.93
CA MET A 1 42.84 -24.68 -45.89
C MET A 1 44.03 -24.06 -46.62
N GLN A 2 45.24 -24.65 -46.50
CA GLN A 2 46.45 -24.21 -47.21
C GLN A 2 46.88 -25.35 -48.15
N ILE A 3 47.12 -25.04 -49.42
CA ILE A 3 47.45 -26.01 -50.47
C ILE A 3 48.89 -26.50 -50.28
N ILE A 4 49.07 -27.78 -49.97
CA ILE A 4 50.38 -28.45 -50.08
C ILE A 4 50.49 -29.07 -51.47
N ARG A 5 51.35 -28.47 -52.31
CA ARG A 5 51.83 -29.08 -53.54
C ARG A 5 52.57 -30.39 -53.20
N ILE A 6 52.02 -31.53 -53.62
CA ILE A 6 52.80 -32.76 -53.72
C ILE A 6 53.36 -32.86 -55.14
N LYS A 7 54.69 -32.86 -55.22
CA LYS A 7 55.48 -32.93 -56.45
C LYS A 7 55.85 -34.41 -56.71
N THR A 8 55.28 -34.96 -57.79
CA THR A 8 55.77 -36.06 -58.65
C THR A 8 56.08 -37.45 -58.06
N LEU A 9 55.45 -38.49 -58.66
CA LEU A 9 56.15 -39.71 -59.07
C LEU A 9 55.64 -40.23 -60.42
N SER A 10 56.57 -40.73 -61.22
CA SER A 10 56.47 -41.02 -62.65
C SER A 10 55.61 -42.23 -63.01
N GLY A 11 54.86 -42.14 -64.12
CA GLY A 11 54.42 -43.29 -64.91
C GLY A 11 52.97 -43.20 -65.39
N ALA A 12 52.80 -42.79 -66.66
CA ALA A 12 51.59 -42.87 -67.48
C ALA A 12 50.29 -42.24 -66.94
N GLY A 13 50.05 -40.99 -67.37
CA GLY A 13 48.72 -40.49 -67.74
C GLY A 13 47.70 -40.21 -66.64
N MET A 14 47.68 -38.98 -66.11
CA MET A 14 46.48 -38.31 -65.64
C MET A 14 46.76 -36.80 -65.50
N LEU A 15 46.03 -35.96 -66.24
CA LEU A 15 46.03 -34.51 -66.06
C LEU A 15 45.01 -34.20 -64.95
N LEU A 16 45.47 -34.08 -63.71
CA LEU A 16 44.64 -33.66 -62.58
C LEU A 16 44.46 -32.13 -62.60
N PHE A 17 43.33 -31.66 -63.11
CA PHE A 17 42.82 -30.31 -62.84
C PHE A 17 41.88 -30.38 -61.63
N ALA A 18 42.41 -30.11 -60.43
CA ALA A 18 41.58 -29.97 -59.24
C ALA A 18 41.09 -28.51 -59.13
N ALA A 19 39.82 -28.27 -59.48
CA ALA A 19 39.14 -27.02 -59.14
C ALA A 19 38.55 -27.16 -57.73
N LEU A 20 39.09 -26.42 -56.77
CA LEU A 20 38.67 -26.46 -55.37
C LEU A 20 37.64 -25.36 -55.14
N PHE A 21 36.35 -25.72 -55.15
CA PHE A 21 35.28 -24.84 -54.65
C PHE A 21 35.03 -25.19 -53.18
N MET A 22 35.37 -24.29 -52.27
CA MET A 22 35.05 -24.44 -50.85
C MET A 22 33.73 -23.75 -50.53
N PHE A 23 32.71 -24.54 -50.22
CA PHE A 23 31.48 -24.05 -49.59
C PHE A 23 31.54 -24.40 -48.10
N GLY A 24 31.47 -23.37 -47.26
CA GLY A 24 31.33 -23.54 -45.81
C GLY A 24 29.86 -23.48 -45.43
N GLN A 25 29.35 -24.53 -44.80
CA GLN A 25 28.12 -24.45 -44.03
C GLN A 25 28.39 -24.97 -42.61
N PRO A 26 27.93 -24.28 -41.57
CA PRO A 26 28.00 -24.85 -40.22
C PRO A 26 27.25 -26.19 -40.20
N SER A 27 27.83 -27.22 -39.60
CA SER A 27 27.19 -28.53 -39.43
C SER A 27 25.90 -28.39 -38.63
N ASN A 28 25.92 -27.49 -37.64
CA ASN A 28 24.79 -27.00 -36.86
C ASN A 28 25.02 -25.52 -36.51
N VAL A 29 23.97 -24.70 -36.43
CA VAL A 29 24.10 -23.34 -35.90
C VAL A 29 24.32 -23.43 -34.39
N GLY A 30 25.54 -23.15 -33.93
CA GLY A 30 25.95 -23.27 -32.52
C GLY A 30 27.02 -24.34 -32.24
N SER A 31 27.36 -25.22 -33.20
CA SER A 31 28.52 -26.11 -33.05
C SER A 31 29.81 -25.38 -33.34
N THR A 32 30.87 -25.64 -32.55
CA THR A 32 32.24 -25.26 -32.89
C THR A 32 32.78 -26.05 -34.09
N GLU A 33 32.08 -27.10 -34.49
CA GLU A 33 32.35 -27.88 -35.69
C GLU A 33 31.71 -27.20 -36.91
N VAL A 34 32.48 -27.06 -37.98
CA VAL A 34 32.03 -26.50 -39.27
C VAL A 34 32.34 -27.54 -40.34
N THR A 35 31.31 -27.97 -41.08
CA THR A 35 31.48 -28.90 -42.19
C THR A 35 31.86 -28.15 -43.46
N TYR A 36 33.01 -28.49 -44.02
CA TYR A 36 33.45 -27.95 -45.30
C TYR A 36 33.23 -28.97 -46.41
N TRP A 37 32.70 -28.51 -47.52
CA TRP A 37 32.51 -29.31 -48.71
C TRP A 37 33.62 -28.99 -49.71
N ALA A 38 34.25 -30.03 -50.23
CA ALA A 38 35.23 -29.92 -51.30
C ALA A 38 34.82 -30.86 -52.44
N GLU A 39 34.73 -30.30 -53.65
CA GLU A 39 34.48 -31.06 -54.85
C GLU A 39 35.81 -31.41 -55.54
N ILE A 40 35.96 -32.66 -55.98
CA ILE A 40 37.14 -33.13 -56.69
C ILE A 40 36.67 -33.77 -58.00
N MET A 41 36.97 -33.12 -59.12
CA MET A 41 36.70 -33.66 -60.45
C MET A 41 37.96 -34.33 -60.99
N ILE A 42 37.83 -35.55 -61.49
CA ILE A 42 38.95 -36.35 -62.00
C ILE A 42 38.63 -36.75 -63.44
N GLU A 43 39.37 -36.19 -64.39
CA GLU A 43 39.29 -36.53 -65.79
C GLU A 43 40.39 -37.54 -66.14
N GLY A 44 40.02 -38.78 -66.47
CA GLY A 44 41.00 -39.83 -66.75
C GLY A 44 40.39 -41.13 -67.27
N ASN A 45 41.24 -42.02 -67.77
CA ASN A 45 40.84 -43.36 -68.26
C ASN A 45 40.80 -44.43 -67.16
N LYS A 46 41.02 -44.04 -65.89
CA LYS A 46 40.99 -44.90 -64.70
C LYS A 46 40.28 -44.19 -63.56
N THR A 47 39.51 -44.94 -62.79
CA THR A 47 38.83 -44.47 -61.57
C THR A 47 39.83 -44.34 -60.41
N LEU A 48 39.91 -43.17 -59.77
CA LEU A 48 40.68 -42.98 -58.53
C LEU A 48 39.77 -43.15 -57.32
N ASN A 49 40.12 -44.05 -56.39
CA ASN A 49 39.44 -44.16 -55.10
C ASN A 49 40.02 -43.13 -54.12
N VAL A 50 39.30 -42.02 -53.94
CA VAL A 50 39.69 -40.93 -53.04
C VAL A 50 39.61 -41.35 -51.56
N GLY A 51 38.78 -42.34 -51.22
CA GLY A 51 38.52 -42.77 -49.84
C GLY A 51 39.75 -43.28 -49.11
N VAL A 52 40.73 -43.83 -49.83
CA VAL A 52 41.99 -44.33 -49.27
C VAL A 52 42.85 -43.21 -48.67
N TYR A 53 42.66 -41.96 -49.10
CA TYR A 53 43.47 -40.82 -48.68
C TYR A 53 42.83 -39.97 -47.56
N LEU A 54 41.55 -40.20 -47.23
CA LEU A 54 40.82 -39.43 -46.22
C LEU A 54 41.38 -39.57 -44.78
N PRO A 55 41.79 -40.76 -44.29
CA PRO A 55 42.29 -40.90 -42.93
C PRO A 55 43.54 -40.06 -42.64
N GLY A 56 44.33 -39.72 -43.67
CA GLY A 56 45.52 -38.87 -43.53
C GLY A 56 45.23 -37.39 -43.27
N LEU A 57 43.96 -36.96 -43.42
CA LEU A 57 43.52 -35.60 -43.12
C LEU A 57 43.09 -35.43 -41.66
N ILE A 58 42.66 -36.51 -41.00
CA ILE A 58 42.14 -36.48 -39.62
C ILE A 58 43.29 -36.18 -38.64
N GLY A 59 43.09 -35.24 -37.72
CA GLY A 59 44.09 -34.80 -36.76
C GLY A 59 45.08 -33.75 -37.29
N THR A 60 44.96 -33.32 -38.55
CA THR A 60 45.76 -32.20 -39.07
C THR A 60 45.29 -30.87 -38.47
N VAL A 61 46.24 -30.07 -37.98
CA VAL A 61 46.00 -28.71 -37.46
C VAL A 61 46.28 -27.73 -38.59
N LEU A 62 45.31 -26.87 -38.91
CA LEU A 62 45.50 -25.81 -39.89
C LEU A 62 46.25 -24.63 -39.23
N ASP A 63 47.54 -24.49 -39.56
CA ASP A 63 48.56 -23.60 -38.95
C ASP A 63 48.19 -22.10 -38.82
N THR A 64 47.06 -21.64 -39.33
CA THR A 64 46.60 -20.24 -39.26
C THR A 64 45.34 -20.01 -38.43
N THR A 65 44.65 -21.06 -37.96
CA THR A 65 43.34 -20.94 -37.27
C THR A 65 43.18 -21.83 -36.03
N GLY A 66 44.13 -22.73 -35.75
CA GLY A 66 44.02 -23.65 -34.61
C GLY A 66 42.91 -24.70 -34.73
N VAL A 67 42.33 -24.86 -35.94
CA VAL A 67 41.25 -25.82 -36.22
C VAL A 67 41.85 -27.20 -36.48
N THR A 68 41.28 -28.21 -35.83
CA THR A 68 41.60 -29.64 -36.00
C THR A 68 40.52 -30.32 -36.83
N ILE A 69 40.92 -31.09 -37.84
CA ILE A 69 39.98 -31.91 -38.62
C ILE A 69 39.63 -33.16 -37.80
N THR A 70 38.38 -33.25 -37.34
CA THR A 70 37.88 -34.38 -36.52
C THR A 70 37.36 -35.55 -37.37
N GLY A 71 36.96 -35.32 -38.62
CA GLY A 71 36.47 -36.34 -39.54
C GLY A 71 36.57 -35.91 -41.02
N ALA A 72 36.65 -36.89 -41.92
CA ALA A 72 36.70 -36.67 -43.37
C ALA A 72 36.07 -37.89 -44.09
N GLU A 73 34.98 -37.66 -44.84
CA GLU A 73 34.17 -38.72 -45.46
C GLU A 73 33.74 -38.33 -46.88
N ILE A 74 33.43 -39.33 -47.73
CA ILE A 74 32.87 -39.10 -49.06
C ILE A 74 31.35 -38.96 -48.92
N ALA A 75 30.84 -37.79 -49.28
CA ALA A 75 29.40 -37.53 -49.19
C ALA A 75 28.63 -37.87 -50.47
N ALA A 76 29.25 -37.73 -51.64
CA ALA A 76 28.64 -38.02 -52.94
C ALA A 76 29.71 -38.54 -53.93
N GLU A 77 29.32 -39.51 -54.75
CA GLU A 77 30.13 -40.01 -55.87
C GLU A 77 29.36 -39.82 -57.17
N CYS A 78 30.01 -39.34 -58.22
CA CYS A 78 29.40 -39.07 -59.52
C CYS A 78 30.24 -39.63 -60.66
N GLU A 79 29.59 -40.34 -61.57
CA GLU A 79 30.12 -40.78 -62.86
C GLU A 79 29.53 -39.91 -63.97
N ILE A 80 30.39 -39.18 -64.70
CA ILE A 80 29.97 -38.26 -65.75
C ILE A 80 30.23 -38.92 -67.12
N ILE A 81 29.16 -39.23 -67.86
CA ILE A 81 29.24 -39.81 -69.21
C ILE A 81 28.45 -38.91 -70.18
N GLY A 82 29.17 -38.14 -71.01
CA GLY A 82 28.56 -37.18 -71.94
C GLY A 82 27.92 -35.99 -71.20
N GLN A 83 26.63 -35.72 -71.45
CA GLN A 83 25.88 -34.65 -70.76
C GLN A 83 25.12 -35.12 -69.50
N ASN A 84 25.11 -36.43 -69.21
CA ASN A 84 24.43 -36.98 -68.05
C ASN A 84 25.45 -37.36 -66.98
N SER A 85 25.22 -36.90 -65.74
CA SER A 85 25.89 -37.40 -64.55
C SER A 85 25.02 -38.45 -63.85
N THR A 86 25.62 -39.57 -63.51
CA THR A 86 25.05 -40.59 -62.64
C THR A 86 25.69 -40.44 -61.28
N CYS A 87 24.93 -40.05 -60.27
CA CYS A 87 25.47 -39.77 -58.94
C CYS A 87 24.77 -40.61 -57.86
N TRP A 88 25.50 -40.87 -56.78
CA TRP A 88 25.05 -41.56 -55.57
C TRP A 88 25.46 -40.76 -54.33
N CYS A 89 24.60 -40.71 -53.31
CA CYS A 89 24.98 -40.21 -51.98
C CYS A 89 25.54 -41.34 -51.13
N GLY A 90 26.46 -41.01 -50.21
CA GLY A 90 26.94 -41.93 -49.18
C GLY A 90 25.81 -42.43 -48.27
N THR A 91 26.06 -43.51 -47.51
CA THR A 91 25.05 -44.17 -46.66
C THR A 91 24.41 -43.25 -45.63
N ASP A 92 25.19 -42.31 -45.10
CA ASP A 92 24.77 -41.35 -44.07
C ASP A 92 24.40 -39.98 -44.65
N TYR A 93 24.25 -39.90 -45.98
CA TYR A 93 23.93 -38.69 -46.72
C TYR A 93 22.65 -38.87 -47.55
N VAL A 94 21.99 -37.75 -47.85
CA VAL A 94 20.78 -37.65 -48.69
C VAL A 94 20.94 -36.50 -49.67
N TRP A 95 20.20 -36.52 -50.79
CA TRP A 95 20.26 -35.41 -51.75
C TRP A 95 19.97 -34.07 -51.09
N SER A 96 20.68 -33.02 -51.50
CA SER A 96 20.40 -31.67 -51.00
C SER A 96 19.05 -31.16 -51.50
N ASN A 97 18.44 -30.24 -50.76
CA ASN A 97 17.17 -29.63 -51.18
C ASN A 97 17.28 -28.94 -52.54
N LEU A 98 18.43 -28.32 -52.86
CA LEU A 98 18.67 -27.74 -54.18
C LEU A 98 18.55 -28.77 -55.31
N VAL A 99 19.13 -29.95 -55.13
CA VAL A 99 19.08 -31.04 -56.12
C VAL A 99 17.68 -31.61 -56.23
N CYS A 100 17.04 -31.95 -55.11
CA CYS A 100 15.67 -32.49 -55.11
C CYS A 100 14.67 -31.50 -55.72
N ASP A 101 14.72 -30.21 -55.35
CA ASP A 101 13.75 -29.20 -55.79
C ASP A 101 13.95 -28.81 -57.27
N SER A 102 15.20 -28.76 -57.75
CA SER A 102 15.48 -28.42 -59.15
C SER A 102 15.31 -29.60 -60.10
N VAL A 103 15.58 -30.82 -59.62
CA VAL A 103 15.57 -32.07 -60.41
C VAL A 103 14.77 -33.14 -59.66
N ASN A 104 13.44 -33.01 -59.72
CA ASN A 104 12.49 -33.84 -58.95
C ASN A 104 12.69 -35.36 -59.11
N LYS A 105 13.17 -35.83 -60.28
CA LYS A 105 13.47 -37.26 -60.51
C LYS A 105 14.62 -37.82 -59.66
N CYS A 106 15.40 -36.94 -59.03
CA CYS A 106 16.51 -37.30 -58.15
C CYS A 106 16.14 -37.22 -56.67
N CYS A 107 14.91 -36.83 -56.34
CA CYS A 107 14.44 -36.81 -54.97
C CYS A 107 14.05 -38.22 -54.49
N ASN A 108 14.42 -38.59 -53.27
CA ASN A 108 14.08 -39.87 -52.63
C ASN A 108 14.52 -41.14 -53.41
N VAL A 109 15.54 -41.03 -54.27
CA VAL A 109 16.14 -42.16 -54.99
C VAL A 109 17.58 -42.38 -54.56
N GLN A 110 18.05 -43.62 -54.56
CA GLN A 110 19.44 -43.94 -54.22
C GLN A 110 20.44 -43.52 -55.31
N GLN A 111 19.99 -43.52 -56.57
CA GLN A 111 20.80 -43.18 -57.75
C GLN A 111 20.07 -42.14 -58.59
N CYS A 112 20.74 -41.03 -58.89
CA CYS A 112 20.22 -39.94 -59.74
C CYS A 112 20.93 -39.94 -61.08
N VAL A 113 20.17 -40.03 -62.19
CA VAL A 113 20.68 -39.90 -63.56
C VAL A 113 20.17 -38.61 -64.18
N ALA A 114 20.91 -37.52 -63.99
CA ALA A 114 20.56 -36.18 -64.45
C ALA A 114 21.77 -35.26 -64.46
N ASN A 115 21.72 -34.16 -65.22
CA ASN A 115 22.76 -33.14 -65.16
C ASN A 115 22.64 -32.33 -63.85
N ILE A 116 23.38 -32.75 -62.82
CA ILE A 116 23.37 -32.14 -61.48
C ILE A 116 24.75 -31.65 -61.04
N SER A 117 25.77 -31.74 -61.91
CA SER A 117 27.15 -31.35 -61.61
C SER A 117 27.32 -29.86 -61.28
N THR A 118 26.30 -29.02 -61.49
CA THR A 118 26.32 -27.59 -61.16
C THR A 118 25.83 -27.27 -59.75
N TYR A 119 25.31 -28.25 -59.00
CA TYR A 119 24.79 -28.03 -57.65
C TYR A 119 25.83 -28.47 -56.60
N THR A 120 26.17 -27.58 -55.68
CA THR A 120 27.11 -27.87 -54.58
C THR A 120 26.54 -27.32 -53.27
N PRO A 121 26.47 -28.10 -52.17
CA PRO A 121 26.74 -29.54 -52.10
C PRO A 121 25.62 -30.40 -52.73
N LEU A 122 26.00 -31.54 -53.31
CA LEU A 122 25.07 -32.50 -53.94
C LEU A 122 24.25 -33.29 -52.92
N CYS A 123 24.90 -33.75 -51.85
CA CYS A 123 24.30 -34.51 -50.77
C CYS A 123 24.60 -33.82 -49.43
N LEU A 124 23.68 -33.90 -48.48
CA LEU A 124 23.78 -33.38 -47.12
C LEU A 124 23.73 -34.55 -46.13
N PRO A 125 24.33 -34.42 -44.93
CA PRO A 125 24.24 -35.44 -43.89
C PRO A 125 22.78 -35.66 -43.50
N LYS A 126 22.44 -36.90 -43.15
CA LYS A 126 21.10 -37.22 -42.65
C LYS A 126 20.82 -36.48 -41.34
N MET A 127 19.66 -35.86 -41.28
CA MET A 127 19.17 -35.10 -40.12
C MET A 127 17.83 -35.70 -39.69
N ASN A 128 17.65 -35.91 -38.39
CA ASN A 128 16.38 -36.43 -37.87
C ASN A 128 15.38 -35.28 -37.77
N VAL A 129 14.49 -35.19 -38.76
CA VAL A 129 13.43 -34.18 -38.82
C VAL A 129 12.08 -34.88 -38.80
N SER A 130 11.14 -34.37 -38.01
CA SER A 130 9.78 -34.92 -38.00
C SER A 130 8.75 -33.81 -38.10
N LEU A 131 7.65 -34.08 -38.82
CA LEU A 131 6.46 -33.23 -38.85
C LEU A 131 5.36 -33.95 -38.08
N ILE A 132 4.92 -33.37 -36.98
CA ILE A 132 3.82 -33.86 -36.14
C ILE A 132 2.61 -32.98 -36.46
N GLY A 133 1.53 -33.57 -36.96
CA GLY A 133 0.35 -32.81 -37.36
C GLY A 133 -0.95 -33.38 -36.81
N MET A 134 -1.95 -32.50 -36.72
CA MET A 134 -3.33 -32.85 -36.42
C MET A 134 -4.22 -32.33 -37.54
N LEU A 135 -4.92 -33.25 -38.21
CA LEU A 135 -5.87 -32.96 -39.28
C LEU A 135 -7.29 -33.23 -38.78
N THR A 136 -8.17 -32.24 -38.86
CA THR A 136 -9.61 -32.43 -38.58
C THR A 136 -10.41 -32.38 -39.86
N GLY A 137 -11.29 -33.35 -40.07
CA GLY A 137 -12.10 -33.45 -41.28
C GLY A 137 -13.30 -34.39 -41.14
N SER A 138 -14.08 -34.53 -42.22
CA SER A 138 -15.26 -35.41 -42.25
C SER A 138 -14.95 -36.86 -42.64
N ASN A 139 -13.75 -37.13 -43.17
CA ASN A 139 -13.34 -38.47 -43.57
C ASN A 139 -12.82 -39.27 -42.37
N ALA A 140 -13.22 -40.54 -42.28
CA ALA A 140 -12.70 -41.47 -41.27
C ALA A 140 -11.29 -42.01 -41.59
N THR A 141 -10.80 -41.84 -42.83
CA THR A 141 -9.48 -42.30 -43.29
C THR A 141 -8.82 -41.22 -44.14
N VAL A 142 -7.61 -40.80 -43.76
CA VAL A 142 -6.87 -39.71 -44.44
C VAL A 142 -5.42 -40.09 -44.80
N GLU A 143 -4.99 -41.32 -44.51
CA GLU A 143 -3.61 -41.76 -44.68
C GLU A 143 -3.12 -41.64 -46.13
N ALA A 144 -3.88 -42.12 -47.12
CA ALA A 144 -3.51 -42.02 -48.52
C ALA A 144 -3.39 -40.56 -49.00
N THR A 145 -4.28 -39.68 -48.51
CA THR A 145 -4.26 -38.25 -48.80
C THR A 145 -3.02 -37.58 -48.23
N LEU A 146 -2.69 -37.87 -46.98
CA LEU A 146 -1.49 -37.35 -46.31
C LEU A 146 -0.21 -37.90 -46.95
N LEU A 147 -0.18 -39.20 -47.30
CA LEU A 147 0.97 -39.84 -47.94
C LEU A 147 1.25 -39.19 -49.30
N SER A 148 0.23 -39.00 -50.12
CA SER A 148 0.35 -38.34 -51.42
C SER A 148 0.77 -36.87 -51.31
N ALA A 149 0.50 -36.21 -50.18
CA ALA A 149 0.83 -34.81 -49.97
C ALA A 149 2.27 -34.63 -49.48
N PHE A 150 2.73 -35.48 -48.56
CA PHE A 150 4.03 -35.34 -47.91
C PHE A 150 5.17 -36.15 -48.56
N ASN A 151 4.89 -37.16 -49.39
CA ASN A 151 5.94 -37.94 -50.07
C ASN A 151 6.79 -37.14 -51.08
N VAL A 152 6.35 -35.93 -51.45
CA VAL A 152 7.06 -34.98 -52.32
C VAL A 152 8.20 -34.26 -51.56
N LEU A 153 8.24 -34.37 -50.24
CA LEU A 153 9.32 -33.82 -49.43
C LEU A 153 10.60 -34.64 -49.61
N ASN A 154 11.73 -33.93 -49.54
CA ASN A 154 13.05 -34.53 -49.67
C ASN A 154 13.36 -35.41 -48.45
N ALA A 155 14.04 -36.52 -48.71
CA ALA A 155 14.39 -37.55 -47.74
C ALA A 155 13.18 -38.03 -46.92
N PHE A 156 12.05 -38.29 -47.58
CA PHE A 156 10.86 -38.84 -46.92
C PHE A 156 11.11 -40.29 -46.48
N ASN A 157 10.94 -40.58 -45.18
CA ASN A 157 11.13 -41.92 -44.64
C ASN A 157 9.81 -42.67 -44.46
N SER A 158 8.87 -42.07 -43.72
CA SER A 158 7.61 -42.72 -43.37
C SER A 158 6.55 -41.73 -42.91
N LEU A 159 5.28 -42.09 -43.12
CA LEU A 159 4.11 -41.46 -42.51
C LEU A 159 3.49 -42.47 -41.53
N THR A 160 3.14 -42.04 -40.32
CA THR A 160 2.44 -42.86 -39.32
C THR A 160 1.23 -42.11 -38.79
N ILE A 161 0.06 -42.74 -38.74
CA ILE A 161 -1.12 -42.21 -38.07
C ILE A 161 -1.09 -42.67 -36.61
N GLN A 162 -0.95 -41.73 -35.67
CA GLN A 162 -0.84 -42.02 -34.24
C GLN A 162 -2.21 -42.32 -33.61
N SER A 163 -3.23 -41.52 -33.93
CA SER A 163 -4.57 -41.70 -33.39
C SER A 163 -5.63 -41.08 -34.29
N THR A 164 -6.83 -41.68 -34.29
CA THR A 164 -8.03 -41.11 -34.92
C THR A 164 -9.14 -41.02 -33.89
N THR A 165 -9.65 -39.82 -33.64
CA THR A 165 -10.68 -39.55 -32.62
C THR A 165 -11.91 -38.91 -33.25
N TYR A 166 -13.10 -39.35 -32.84
CA TYR A 166 -14.36 -38.76 -33.27
C TYR A 166 -14.71 -37.59 -32.35
N THR A 167 -14.83 -36.37 -32.90
CA THR A 167 -14.99 -35.13 -32.12
C THR A 167 -16.44 -34.62 -32.06
N GLY A 168 -17.39 -35.33 -32.67
CA GLY A 168 -18.81 -34.91 -32.79
C GLY A 168 -19.13 -34.23 -34.13
N LEU A 169 -20.42 -34.06 -34.44
CA LEU A 169 -20.90 -33.48 -35.73
C LEU A 169 -20.26 -34.11 -36.99
N SER A 170 -20.09 -35.43 -37.03
CA SER A 170 -19.46 -36.14 -38.17
C SER A 170 -18.01 -35.69 -38.49
N THR A 171 -17.27 -35.22 -37.48
CA THR A 171 -15.87 -34.79 -37.59
C THR A 171 -14.93 -35.78 -36.91
N TYR A 172 -13.80 -36.05 -37.56
CA TYR A 172 -12.68 -36.87 -37.08
C TYR A 172 -11.43 -36.01 -36.95
N ALA A 173 -10.65 -36.23 -35.89
CA ALA A 173 -9.32 -35.67 -35.69
C ALA A 173 -8.25 -36.77 -35.81
N HIS A 174 -7.33 -36.61 -36.74
CA HIS A 174 -6.24 -37.54 -37.04
C HIS A 174 -4.89 -36.93 -36.63
N ASN A 175 -4.22 -37.55 -35.66
CA ASN A 175 -2.84 -37.21 -35.32
C ASN A 175 -1.90 -38.05 -36.17
N PHE A 176 -0.91 -37.42 -36.79
CA PHE A 176 0.04 -38.08 -37.67
C PHE A 176 1.47 -37.57 -37.45
N THR A 177 2.44 -38.38 -37.84
CA THR A 177 3.85 -38.03 -37.86
C THR A 177 4.48 -38.41 -39.18
N VAL A 178 5.13 -37.46 -39.84
CA VAL A 178 5.99 -37.68 -41.00
C VAL A 178 7.43 -37.64 -40.52
N SER A 179 8.20 -38.67 -40.82
CA SER A 179 9.64 -38.71 -40.55
C SER A 179 10.42 -38.40 -41.82
N LEU A 180 11.38 -37.48 -41.71
CA LEU A 180 12.25 -37.01 -42.79
C LEU A 180 13.71 -37.17 -42.35
N SER A 181 14.60 -37.41 -43.31
CA SER A 181 16.04 -37.47 -43.09
C SER A 181 16.80 -36.21 -43.56
N SER A 182 16.09 -35.13 -43.86
CA SER A 182 16.64 -33.84 -44.28
C SER A 182 15.79 -32.69 -43.74
N VAL A 183 16.44 -31.53 -43.54
CA VAL A 183 15.74 -30.24 -43.37
C VAL A 183 14.96 -29.91 -44.65
N PHE A 184 13.96 -29.04 -44.56
CA PHE A 184 13.10 -28.66 -45.67
C PHE A 184 12.82 -27.16 -45.68
N SER A 185 12.39 -26.61 -46.83
CA SER A 185 11.93 -25.21 -46.87
C SER A 185 10.53 -25.07 -46.28
N THR A 186 10.36 -24.13 -45.36
CA THR A 186 9.06 -23.84 -44.72
C THR A 186 7.97 -23.52 -45.74
N SER A 187 8.33 -22.77 -46.79
CA SER A 187 7.42 -22.40 -47.88
C SER A 187 6.81 -23.62 -48.59
N LYS A 188 7.59 -24.71 -48.75
CA LYS A 188 7.15 -25.94 -49.41
C LYS A 188 6.11 -26.67 -48.58
N VAL A 189 6.33 -26.81 -47.27
CA VAL A 189 5.37 -27.44 -46.35
C VAL A 189 4.11 -26.59 -46.18
N GLN A 190 4.24 -25.27 -46.14
CA GLN A 190 3.08 -24.37 -46.15
C GLN A 190 2.25 -24.53 -47.43
N GLY A 191 2.87 -24.68 -48.59
CA GLY A 191 2.18 -24.99 -49.85
C GLY A 191 1.40 -26.30 -49.80
N ILE A 192 1.98 -27.34 -49.18
CA ILE A 192 1.30 -28.62 -48.94
C ILE A 192 0.07 -28.43 -48.03
N ILE A 193 0.25 -27.73 -46.90
CA ILE A 193 -0.84 -27.46 -45.94
C ILE A 193 -1.97 -26.65 -46.61
N ALA A 194 -1.62 -25.60 -47.36
CA ALA A 194 -2.59 -24.79 -48.08
C ALA A 194 -3.39 -25.64 -49.08
N THR A 195 -2.71 -26.52 -49.83
CA THR A 195 -3.36 -27.43 -50.79
C THR A 195 -4.33 -28.39 -50.09
N LEU A 196 -3.93 -28.98 -48.96
CA LEU A 196 -4.80 -29.87 -48.18
C LEU A 196 -6.03 -29.15 -47.63
N LEU A 197 -5.88 -27.90 -47.19
CA LEU A 197 -6.99 -27.09 -46.68
C LEU A 197 -7.99 -26.64 -47.76
N THR A 198 -7.66 -26.75 -49.05
CA THR A 198 -8.64 -26.50 -50.12
C THR A 198 -9.65 -27.64 -50.29
N GLN A 199 -9.38 -28.82 -49.72
CA GLN A 199 -10.28 -29.97 -49.82
C GLN A 199 -11.50 -29.78 -48.90
N LYS A 200 -12.70 -29.93 -49.44
CA LYS A 200 -13.96 -29.77 -48.69
C LYS A 200 -14.11 -30.71 -47.48
N SER A 201 -13.37 -31.81 -47.46
CA SER A 201 -13.37 -32.80 -46.38
C SER A 201 -12.42 -32.46 -45.23
N VAL A 202 -11.58 -31.42 -45.36
CA VAL A 202 -10.61 -30.99 -44.35
C VAL A 202 -11.05 -29.63 -43.79
N TYR A 203 -11.19 -29.53 -42.48
CA TYR A 203 -11.61 -28.31 -41.78
C TYR A 203 -10.45 -27.55 -41.16
N SER A 204 -9.47 -28.27 -40.61
CA SER A 204 -8.27 -27.66 -40.04
C SER A 204 -7.09 -28.61 -40.15
N LEU A 205 -5.89 -28.05 -40.25
CA LEU A 205 -4.63 -28.77 -40.29
C LEU A 205 -3.58 -27.91 -39.59
N SER A 206 -3.06 -28.42 -38.48
CA SER A 206 -1.92 -27.82 -37.79
C SER A 206 -0.74 -28.78 -37.87
N VAL A 207 0.45 -28.25 -38.15
CA VAL A 207 1.67 -29.05 -38.25
C VAL A 207 2.77 -28.39 -37.42
N ARG A 208 3.46 -29.19 -36.63
CA ARG A 208 4.66 -28.81 -35.87
C ARG A 208 5.84 -29.59 -36.41
N SER A 209 7.04 -29.03 -36.41
CA SER A 209 8.23 -29.79 -36.79
C SER A 209 9.25 -29.87 -35.66
N LEU A 210 9.90 -31.02 -35.49
CA LEU A 210 11.10 -31.16 -34.67
C LEU A 210 12.33 -31.28 -35.57
N GLY A 211 13.47 -30.71 -35.15
CA GLY A 211 14.74 -30.75 -35.89
C GLY A 211 15.00 -29.56 -36.82
N MET A 212 14.05 -28.62 -36.95
CA MET A 212 14.23 -27.36 -37.70
C MET A 212 14.73 -26.20 -36.83
N VAL A 213 14.68 -26.38 -35.51
CA VAL A 213 15.03 -25.40 -34.49
C VAL A 213 15.86 -26.11 -33.42
N TYR A 214 16.82 -25.39 -32.86
CA TYR A 214 17.74 -25.88 -31.81
C TYR A 214 17.61 -25.02 -30.57
N MET A 215 17.71 -25.63 -29.40
CA MET A 215 17.68 -24.92 -28.12
C MET A 215 18.94 -25.21 -27.33
N GLU A 216 19.61 -24.16 -26.89
CA GLU A 216 20.69 -24.21 -25.92
C GLU A 216 20.11 -23.95 -24.52
N ALA A 217 20.21 -24.95 -23.65
CA ALA A 217 19.75 -24.89 -22.27
C ALA A 217 20.84 -25.41 -21.32
N PRO A 218 20.82 -25.02 -20.03
CA PRO A 218 21.76 -25.51 -19.03
C PRO A 218 21.73 -27.03 -18.90
N THR A 219 22.89 -27.65 -18.74
CA THR A 219 22.98 -29.10 -18.51
C THR A 219 22.99 -29.42 -17.01
N GLY A 220 22.16 -30.38 -16.59
CA GLY A 220 22.05 -30.80 -15.19
C GLY A 220 21.15 -29.90 -14.33
N LYS A 221 21.22 -30.08 -13.00
CA LYS A 221 20.45 -29.28 -12.03
C LYS A 221 21.06 -27.89 -11.85
N VAL A 222 20.24 -26.85 -11.95
CA VAL A 222 20.66 -25.46 -11.68
C VAL A 222 20.31 -25.05 -10.24
N CYS A 223 21.07 -24.09 -9.69
CA CYS A 223 20.81 -23.55 -8.36
C CYS A 223 19.49 -22.76 -8.30
N TYR A 224 18.80 -22.81 -7.16
CA TYR A 224 17.70 -21.91 -6.83
C TYR A 224 18.19 -20.46 -6.79
N ASN A 225 17.36 -19.52 -7.22
CA ASN A 225 17.61 -18.08 -7.32
C ASN A 225 18.82 -17.71 -8.18
N SER A 226 19.12 -18.52 -9.20
CA SER A 226 20.14 -18.22 -10.20
C SER A 226 19.50 -17.66 -11.46
N LYS A 227 20.29 -16.90 -12.24
CA LYS A 227 19.88 -16.41 -13.55
C LYS A 227 20.20 -17.47 -14.60
N GLN A 228 19.23 -17.84 -15.42
CA GLN A 228 19.40 -18.81 -16.50
C GLN A 228 18.92 -18.21 -17.83
N GLN A 229 19.63 -18.54 -18.91
CA GLN A 229 19.32 -18.06 -20.24
C GLN A 229 19.19 -19.25 -21.18
N LEU A 230 18.13 -19.25 -21.98
CA LEU A 230 17.88 -20.25 -23.00
C LEU A 230 17.83 -19.55 -24.34
N ASN A 231 18.67 -20.01 -25.25
CA ASN A 231 18.73 -19.51 -26.62
C ASN A 231 18.09 -20.53 -27.54
N CYS A 232 17.26 -20.05 -28.46
CA CYS A 232 16.61 -20.89 -29.43
C CYS A 232 16.83 -20.34 -30.83
N THR A 233 17.41 -21.16 -31.70
CA THR A 233 17.88 -20.76 -33.03
C THR A 233 17.18 -21.58 -34.11
N SER A 234 16.57 -20.90 -35.07
CA SER A 234 15.89 -21.48 -36.23
C SER A 234 16.83 -21.50 -37.44
N ILE A 235 16.72 -22.54 -38.27
CA ILE A 235 17.46 -22.62 -39.54
C ILE A 235 16.96 -21.59 -40.57
N GLU A 236 15.67 -21.26 -40.53
CA GLU A 236 15.06 -20.24 -41.39
C GLU A 236 14.49 -19.08 -40.55
N ALA A 237 14.60 -17.86 -41.06
CA ALA A 237 14.02 -16.69 -40.39
C ALA A 237 12.48 -16.77 -40.40
N MET A 238 11.88 -16.54 -39.24
CA MET A 238 10.44 -16.61 -39.01
C MET A 238 9.94 -15.31 -38.40
N SER A 239 8.65 -15.04 -38.52
CA SER A 239 8.06 -13.76 -38.10
C SER A 239 7.50 -13.75 -36.69
N LYS A 240 7.28 -14.92 -36.07
CA LYS A 240 6.68 -15.04 -34.73
C LYS A 240 7.34 -16.16 -33.93
N CYS A 241 7.68 -15.86 -32.68
CA CYS A 241 8.31 -16.78 -31.74
C CYS A 241 7.42 -16.86 -30.50
N VAL A 242 7.22 -18.06 -29.98
CA VAL A 242 6.46 -18.30 -28.76
C VAL A 242 7.27 -19.21 -27.88
N TRP A 243 7.48 -18.79 -26.64
CA TRP A 243 8.04 -19.66 -25.60
C TRP A 243 6.92 -20.23 -24.76
N GLN A 244 7.01 -21.51 -24.46
CA GLN A 244 6.04 -22.20 -23.61
C GLN A 244 6.76 -23.11 -22.63
N MET A 245 6.15 -23.35 -21.49
CA MET A 245 6.65 -24.25 -20.47
C MET A 245 5.52 -25.17 -20.00
N SER A 246 5.85 -26.43 -19.73
CA SER A 246 4.93 -27.42 -19.15
C SER A 246 5.53 -28.02 -17.87
N ARG A 247 4.66 -28.38 -16.93
CA ARG A 247 4.98 -29.04 -15.65
C ARG A 247 4.25 -30.37 -15.61
N ASP A 248 4.93 -31.47 -15.27
CA ASP A 248 4.31 -32.75 -14.87
C ASP A 248 3.05 -33.17 -15.66
N ASP A 249 3.14 -33.19 -17.00
CA ASP A 249 2.06 -33.51 -17.96
C ASP A 249 0.88 -32.52 -18.06
N GLU A 250 0.97 -31.32 -17.48
CA GLU A 250 0.04 -30.21 -17.71
C GLU A 250 0.19 -29.59 -19.11
N ASP A 251 -0.91 -28.98 -19.60
CA ASP A 251 -0.90 -28.23 -20.86
C ASP A 251 0.16 -27.11 -20.81
N PRO A 252 0.92 -26.91 -21.91
CA PRO A 252 1.99 -25.92 -21.94
C PRO A 252 1.43 -24.50 -21.84
N LEU A 253 1.93 -23.75 -20.85
CA LEU A 253 1.62 -22.35 -20.61
C LEU A 253 2.59 -21.45 -21.37
N ILE A 254 2.07 -20.39 -21.99
CA ILE A 254 2.90 -19.41 -22.71
C ILE A 254 3.70 -18.57 -21.72
N LEU A 255 4.98 -18.37 -22.01
CA LEU A 255 5.83 -17.43 -21.28
C LEU A 255 5.67 -16.04 -21.87
N GLY A 256 5.38 -15.06 -21.01
CA GLY A 256 5.33 -13.64 -21.34
C GLY A 256 6.33 -12.83 -20.53
N PRO A 257 6.43 -11.52 -20.78
CA PRO A 257 7.26 -10.63 -19.97
C PRO A 257 6.71 -10.55 -18.55
N GLY A 258 7.56 -10.72 -17.55
CA GLY A 258 7.16 -10.75 -16.14
C GLY A 258 8.28 -10.31 -15.20
N SER A 259 8.04 -10.39 -13.89
CA SER A 259 9.02 -10.02 -12.88
C SER A 259 10.22 -10.97 -12.81
N GLU A 260 10.04 -12.22 -13.27
CA GLU A 260 11.08 -13.26 -13.26
C GLU A 260 11.46 -13.73 -14.68
N VAL A 261 10.72 -13.33 -15.72
CA VAL A 261 10.97 -13.71 -17.13
C VAL A 261 11.18 -12.49 -18.01
N GLN A 262 12.27 -12.53 -18.79
CA GLN A 262 12.55 -11.57 -19.84
C GLN A 262 12.67 -12.29 -21.18
N LEU A 263 11.96 -11.78 -22.19
CA LEU A 263 11.99 -12.30 -23.57
C LEU A 263 12.78 -11.34 -24.47
N SER A 264 13.39 -11.86 -25.54
CA SER A 264 14.07 -11.06 -26.55
C SER A 264 13.08 -10.24 -27.40
N ASP A 265 13.40 -8.98 -27.67
CA ASP A 265 12.56 -8.10 -28.50
C ASP A 265 12.55 -8.48 -29.98
N THR A 266 13.56 -9.22 -30.44
CA THR A 266 13.69 -9.67 -31.83
C THR A 266 13.33 -11.15 -31.95
N CYS A 267 12.47 -11.46 -32.92
CA CYS A 267 12.17 -12.81 -33.37
C CYS A 267 12.43 -12.89 -34.87
N THR A 268 13.58 -13.44 -35.24
CA THR A 268 13.96 -13.71 -36.63
C THR A 268 14.40 -15.17 -36.74
N ASP A 269 15.69 -15.39 -36.61
CA ASP A 269 16.43 -16.66 -36.58
C ASP A 269 16.87 -17.03 -35.17
N LEU A 270 16.92 -16.05 -34.25
CA LEU A 270 17.25 -16.25 -32.84
C LEU A 270 16.15 -15.69 -31.95
N SER A 271 15.80 -16.43 -30.89
CA SER A 271 14.96 -15.96 -29.80
C SER A 271 15.55 -16.42 -28.47
N THR A 272 15.44 -15.57 -27.45
CA THR A 272 16.01 -15.85 -26.13
C THR A 272 14.96 -15.65 -25.05
N VAL A 273 14.90 -16.58 -24.11
CA VAL A 273 14.21 -16.39 -22.83
C VAL A 273 15.24 -16.40 -21.71
N THR A 274 15.14 -15.41 -20.83
CA THR A 274 15.99 -15.28 -19.65
C THR A 274 15.12 -15.40 -18.41
N LEU A 275 15.40 -16.42 -17.60
CA LEU A 275 14.88 -16.56 -16.25
C LEU A 275 15.78 -15.73 -15.33
N LEU A 276 15.27 -14.61 -14.84
CA LEU A 276 16.01 -13.71 -13.95
C LEU A 276 16.28 -14.35 -12.59
N LYS A 277 15.35 -15.21 -12.15
CA LYS A 277 15.37 -15.88 -10.86
C LYS A 277 14.73 -17.26 -10.97
N THR A 278 15.54 -18.32 -10.95
CA THR A 278 15.03 -19.70 -10.90
C THR A 278 14.42 -20.02 -9.53
N ASN A 279 13.28 -20.69 -9.50
CA ASN A 279 12.62 -21.20 -8.30
C ASN A 279 11.86 -22.49 -8.67
N GLY A 280 11.04 -23.04 -7.77
CA GLY A 280 10.33 -24.27 -8.08
C GLY A 280 9.31 -24.18 -9.22
N TYR A 281 8.79 -22.99 -9.50
CA TYR A 281 7.85 -22.75 -10.59
C TYR A 281 8.49 -22.88 -11.97
N TRP A 282 9.79 -22.66 -12.08
CA TRP A 282 10.56 -22.68 -13.33
C TRP A 282 11.19 -24.04 -13.66
N SER A 283 10.87 -25.09 -12.88
CA SER A 283 11.32 -26.45 -13.16
C SER A 283 10.31 -27.13 -14.08
N GLY A 284 10.75 -27.65 -15.22
CA GLY A 284 9.85 -28.24 -16.19
C GLY A 284 10.45 -28.32 -17.60
N ILE A 285 9.58 -28.57 -18.58
CA ILE A 285 9.96 -28.73 -19.97
C ILE A 285 9.66 -27.44 -20.71
N TYR A 286 10.71 -26.80 -21.23
CA TYR A 286 10.62 -25.58 -22.02
C TYR A 286 10.55 -25.93 -23.49
N SER A 287 9.75 -25.18 -24.23
CA SER A 287 9.66 -25.27 -25.68
C SER A 287 9.67 -23.89 -26.32
N CYS A 288 10.42 -23.77 -27.40
CA CYS A 288 10.41 -22.59 -28.25
C CYS A 288 9.78 -22.97 -29.59
N LEU A 289 8.84 -22.14 -30.04
CA LEU A 289 8.10 -22.33 -31.27
C LEU A 289 8.31 -21.14 -32.18
N PHE A 290 8.86 -21.37 -33.38
CA PHE A 290 8.87 -20.39 -34.46
C PHE A 290 7.70 -20.68 -35.40
N VAL A 291 6.76 -19.75 -35.50
CA VAL A 291 5.45 -19.96 -36.15
C VAL A 291 5.37 -19.17 -37.45
N SER A 292 4.92 -19.85 -38.51
CA SER A 292 4.58 -19.23 -39.79
C SER A 292 3.34 -19.92 -40.38
N GLY A 293 2.23 -19.18 -40.46
CA GLY A 293 0.94 -19.75 -40.88
C GLY A 293 0.52 -20.92 -39.98
N ASN A 294 0.27 -22.09 -40.59
CA ASN A 294 -0.14 -23.32 -39.91
C ASN A 294 1.03 -24.27 -39.58
N LEU A 295 2.27 -23.83 -39.80
CA LEU A 295 3.49 -24.56 -39.47
C LEU A 295 4.19 -23.90 -38.29
N ALA A 296 4.61 -24.70 -37.31
CA ALA A 296 5.43 -24.24 -36.19
C ALA A 296 6.67 -25.13 -36.03
N HIS A 297 7.86 -24.55 -36.15
CA HIS A 297 9.10 -25.26 -35.81
C HIS A 297 9.32 -25.22 -34.31
N MET A 298 9.59 -26.38 -33.70
CA MET A 298 9.62 -26.55 -32.25
C MET A 298 10.94 -27.20 -31.82
N ALA A 299 11.52 -26.69 -30.74
CA ALA A 299 12.55 -27.38 -29.97
C ALA A 299 12.15 -27.43 -28.50
N ILE A 300 12.65 -28.43 -27.78
CA ILE A 300 12.28 -28.72 -26.39
C ILE A 300 13.54 -28.98 -25.57
N ALA A 301 13.62 -28.42 -24.37
CA ALA A 301 14.69 -28.69 -23.41
C ALA A 301 14.14 -28.73 -21.98
N PRO A 302 14.53 -29.72 -21.16
CA PRO A 302 14.16 -29.74 -19.74
C PRO A 302 15.08 -28.81 -18.93
N ILE A 303 14.51 -28.06 -17.99
CA ILE A 303 15.27 -27.40 -16.93
C ILE A 303 14.94 -28.08 -15.61
N GLN A 304 15.98 -28.55 -14.94
CA GLN A 304 15.87 -29.10 -13.59
C GLN A 304 16.46 -28.10 -12.60
N ILE A 305 15.69 -27.75 -11.58
CA ILE A 305 16.13 -26.81 -10.55
C ILE A 305 16.29 -27.56 -9.23
N ALA A 306 17.38 -27.31 -8.52
CA ALA A 306 17.53 -27.78 -7.15
C ALA A 306 16.54 -27.01 -6.26
N LEU A 307 15.39 -27.60 -5.98
CA LEU A 307 14.26 -26.89 -5.39
C LEU A 307 14.58 -26.41 -3.98
N LEU A 308 14.04 -25.25 -3.60
CA LEU A 308 13.90 -24.83 -2.20
C LEU A 308 12.41 -24.54 -1.97
N PRO A 309 11.81 -25.00 -0.87
CA PRO A 309 10.38 -24.80 -0.63
C PRO A 309 10.07 -23.30 -0.56
N GLU A 310 9.07 -22.84 -1.31
CA GLU A 310 8.67 -21.43 -1.36
C GLU A 310 8.11 -20.96 -0.01
N VAL A 311 7.34 -21.82 0.64
CA VAL A 311 6.76 -21.63 1.96
C VAL A 311 7.15 -22.82 2.83
N ILE A 312 7.71 -22.54 4.01
CA ILE A 312 7.96 -23.54 5.03
C ILE A 312 6.99 -23.24 6.16
N ASN A 313 5.99 -24.08 6.37
CA ASN A 313 5.06 -23.89 7.47
C ASN A 313 5.62 -24.60 8.71
N VAL A 314 6.16 -23.81 9.63
CA VAL A 314 6.66 -24.30 10.92
C VAL A 314 5.54 -24.12 11.93
N THR A 315 5.13 -25.21 12.56
CA THR A 315 4.11 -25.22 13.59
C THR A 315 4.64 -25.88 14.84
N SER A 316 4.06 -25.51 15.99
CA SER A 316 4.35 -26.15 17.26
C SER A 316 3.05 -26.72 17.83
N ASN A 317 3.14 -27.93 18.39
CA ASN A 317 2.06 -28.56 19.13
C ASN A 317 2.57 -28.98 20.51
N PRO A 318 2.05 -28.42 21.60
CA PRO A 318 1.06 -27.32 21.65
C PRO A 318 1.63 -25.98 21.14
N GLN A 319 0.75 -25.07 20.67
CA GLN A 319 1.13 -23.72 20.19
C GLN A 319 1.79 -22.86 21.28
N THR A 320 1.47 -23.13 22.54
CA THR A 320 2.08 -22.52 23.72
C THR A 320 2.52 -23.62 24.66
N ALA A 321 3.78 -23.59 25.09
CA ALA A 321 4.33 -24.55 26.03
C ALA A 321 3.84 -24.22 27.46
N ASP A 322 3.25 -25.20 28.13
CA ASP A 322 2.72 -25.02 29.49
C ASP A 322 3.71 -25.51 30.55
N CYS A 323 4.29 -24.57 31.29
CA CYS A 323 5.17 -24.80 32.44
C CYS A 323 4.50 -24.41 33.77
N SER A 324 3.18 -24.24 33.80
CA SER A 324 2.46 -23.79 35.00
C SER A 324 2.36 -24.85 36.11
N ALA A 325 2.45 -26.15 35.76
CA ALA A 325 2.25 -27.26 36.71
C ALA A 325 3.30 -28.38 36.62
N SER A 326 4.28 -28.31 35.69
CA SER A 326 5.24 -29.37 35.40
C SER A 326 6.69 -28.89 35.46
N THR A 327 7.62 -29.80 35.75
CA THR A 327 9.07 -29.54 35.75
C THR A 327 9.66 -29.51 34.34
N SER A 328 8.98 -30.12 33.37
CA SER A 328 9.31 -30.09 31.95
C SER A 328 8.05 -30.27 31.11
N THR A 329 8.02 -29.71 29.92
CA THR A 329 6.92 -29.88 28.96
C THR A 329 7.46 -30.28 27.58
N GLN A 330 6.71 -31.09 26.84
CA GLN A 330 7.11 -31.53 25.50
C GLN A 330 6.45 -30.65 24.45
N VAL A 331 7.25 -30.21 23.48
CA VAL A 331 6.79 -29.45 22.32
C VAL A 331 7.22 -30.19 21.07
N SER A 332 6.26 -30.59 20.24
CA SER A 332 6.53 -31.14 18.92
C SER A 332 6.60 -29.99 17.92
N ILE A 333 7.73 -29.86 17.24
CA ILE A 333 7.86 -28.92 16.12
C ILE A 333 7.67 -29.71 14.83
N ALA A 334 6.74 -29.25 14.00
CA ALA A 334 6.48 -29.80 12.68
C ALA A 334 6.82 -28.76 11.62
N CYS A 335 7.59 -29.19 10.63
CA CYS A 335 7.96 -28.40 9.48
C CYS A 335 7.35 -29.05 8.25
N THR A 336 6.27 -28.47 7.74
CA THR A 336 5.51 -29.00 6.62
C THR A 336 5.79 -28.20 5.35
N ILE A 337 6.01 -28.92 4.25
CA ILE A 337 6.20 -28.39 2.91
C ILE A 337 5.28 -29.13 1.93
N GLU A 338 4.89 -28.47 0.85
CA GLU A 338 4.16 -29.10 -0.25
C GLU A 338 5.01 -30.21 -0.89
N ASN A 339 4.33 -31.12 -1.61
CA ASN A 339 5.01 -32.22 -2.29
C ASN A 339 6.12 -31.69 -3.20
N SER A 340 7.26 -32.36 -3.20
CA SER A 340 8.41 -31.96 -3.98
C SER A 340 9.19 -33.19 -4.41
N THR A 341 9.65 -33.16 -5.66
CA THR A 341 10.54 -34.18 -6.23
C THR A 341 11.98 -34.08 -5.68
N GLU A 342 12.28 -33.01 -4.94
CA GLU A 342 13.60 -32.78 -4.35
C GLU A 342 13.78 -33.50 -3.01
N THR A 343 14.98 -34.05 -2.80
CA THR A 343 15.34 -34.70 -1.54
C THR A 343 15.97 -33.69 -0.58
N TYR A 344 15.23 -33.30 0.45
CA TYR A 344 15.71 -32.35 1.46
C TYR A 344 16.36 -33.02 2.67
N THR A 345 17.37 -32.36 3.23
CA THR A 345 17.86 -32.65 4.59
C THR A 345 17.31 -31.59 5.56
N ALA A 346 16.58 -32.02 6.59
CA ALA A 346 15.93 -31.12 7.55
C ALA A 346 16.65 -31.08 8.90
N LYS A 347 16.90 -29.88 9.42
CA LYS A 347 17.45 -29.60 10.75
C LYS A 347 16.44 -28.79 11.55
N LEU A 348 15.88 -29.38 12.60
CA LEU A 348 14.95 -28.69 13.51
C LEU A 348 15.66 -28.30 14.80
N LYS A 349 15.42 -27.06 15.26
CA LYS A 349 15.95 -26.54 16.52
C LYS A 349 14.85 -25.91 17.37
N LEU A 350 15.01 -26.01 18.69
CA LEU A 350 14.26 -25.23 19.67
C LEU A 350 15.24 -24.57 20.65
N GLY A 351 15.32 -23.24 20.61
CA GLY A 351 16.39 -22.50 21.27
C GLY A 351 17.76 -22.93 20.73
N ASN A 352 18.60 -23.50 21.61
CA ASN A 352 19.94 -23.99 21.24
C ASN A 352 20.00 -25.50 20.99
N THR A 353 18.88 -26.22 21.16
CA THR A 353 18.84 -27.69 21.06
C THR A 353 18.44 -28.10 19.64
N GLU A 354 19.21 -28.99 19.02
CA GLU A 354 18.96 -29.53 17.68
C GLU A 354 18.63 -31.02 17.78
N ASN A 355 17.52 -31.46 17.18
CA ASN A 355 17.10 -32.86 17.15
C ASN A 355 16.91 -33.35 15.71
N SER A 356 17.15 -34.65 15.50
CA SER A 356 16.91 -35.30 14.20
C SER A 356 15.42 -35.35 13.87
N ALA A 357 15.08 -34.91 12.66
CA ALA A 357 13.71 -34.91 12.17
C ALA A 357 13.28 -36.29 11.66
N SER A 358 12.05 -36.70 11.97
CA SER A 358 11.40 -37.81 11.29
C SER A 358 10.58 -37.27 10.11
N LYS A 359 10.76 -37.88 8.92
CA LYS A 359 10.02 -37.53 7.69
C LYS A 359 8.76 -38.40 7.59
N ALA A 360 7.62 -37.78 7.38
CA ALA A 360 6.35 -38.42 7.02
C ALA A 360 5.77 -37.75 5.77
N GLU A 361 5.03 -38.52 4.96
CA GLU A 361 4.34 -38.02 3.77
C GLU A 361 2.89 -38.46 3.82
N ILE A 362 1.98 -37.48 3.85
CA ILE A 362 0.54 -37.71 3.97
C ILE A 362 -0.16 -36.78 2.99
N ASN A 363 -0.96 -37.33 2.07
CA ASN A 363 -1.76 -36.58 1.10
C ASN A 363 -0.97 -35.53 0.28
N GLY A 364 0.28 -35.83 -0.10
CA GLY A 364 1.11 -34.89 -0.88
C GLY A 364 1.68 -33.73 -0.05
N ILE A 365 1.77 -33.86 1.27
CA ILE A 365 2.49 -32.93 2.15
C ILE A 365 3.63 -33.70 2.82
N ILE A 366 4.85 -33.15 2.73
CA ILE A 366 6.01 -33.68 3.43
C ILE A 366 6.12 -32.98 4.77
N SER A 367 6.12 -33.75 5.86
CA SER A 367 6.21 -33.25 7.22
C SER A 367 7.47 -33.77 7.90
N TYR A 368 8.30 -32.85 8.37
CA TYR A 368 9.47 -33.14 9.21
C TYR A 368 9.14 -32.81 10.66
N THR A 369 9.11 -33.81 11.54
CA THR A 369 8.72 -33.63 12.93
C THR A 369 9.84 -34.02 13.90
N ALA A 370 10.01 -33.21 14.94
CA ALA A 370 10.92 -33.49 16.04
C ALA A 370 10.30 -33.04 17.37
N VAL A 371 10.44 -33.89 18.39
CA VAL A 371 9.96 -33.60 19.75
C VAL A 371 11.09 -33.02 20.57
N PHE A 372 10.83 -31.90 21.24
CA PHE A 372 11.76 -31.21 22.12
C PHE A 372 11.21 -31.19 23.55
N THR A 373 12.11 -31.21 24.54
CA THR A 373 11.75 -31.06 25.95
C THR A 373 12.15 -29.66 26.39
N VAL A 374 11.17 -28.89 26.88
CA VAL A 374 11.37 -27.56 27.46
C VAL A 374 11.57 -27.71 28.96
N ASP A 375 12.71 -27.23 29.46
CA ASP A 375 13.03 -27.17 30.88
C ASP A 375 12.28 -26.01 31.56
N CYS A 376 11.28 -26.34 32.37
CA CYS A 376 10.44 -25.35 33.06
C CYS A 376 11.11 -24.79 34.34
N VAL A 377 12.26 -25.33 34.74
CA VAL A 377 12.99 -24.97 35.97
C VAL A 377 14.26 -24.16 35.67
N ALA A 378 14.57 -23.91 34.39
CA ALA A 378 15.74 -23.16 33.97
C ALA A 378 15.80 -21.74 34.58
N ALA A 379 16.98 -21.31 35.01
CA ALA A 379 17.18 -20.04 35.71
C ALA A 379 16.83 -18.79 34.87
N SER A 380 16.93 -18.88 33.54
CA SER A 380 16.69 -17.77 32.60
C SER A 380 15.22 -17.50 32.29
N LYS A 381 14.30 -18.44 32.62
CA LYS A 381 12.84 -18.38 32.37
C LYS A 381 12.43 -17.53 31.15
N PRO A 382 12.85 -17.90 29.92
CA PRO A 382 12.56 -17.11 28.74
C PRO A 382 11.06 -17.06 28.48
N SER A 383 10.54 -15.91 28.01
CA SER A 383 9.12 -15.72 27.70
C SER A 383 8.64 -16.54 26.50
N SER A 384 9.54 -16.84 25.57
CA SER A 384 9.34 -17.68 24.38
C SER A 384 10.66 -18.33 23.95
N LEU A 385 10.60 -19.46 23.25
CA LEU A 385 11.75 -20.08 22.57
C LEU A 385 11.60 -19.98 21.05
N ASP A 386 12.70 -19.75 20.35
CA ASP A 386 12.71 -19.74 18.89
C ASP A 386 12.78 -21.19 18.37
N ALA A 387 11.77 -21.60 17.62
CA ALA A 387 11.76 -22.87 16.90
C ALA A 387 12.11 -22.64 15.44
N SER A 388 13.20 -23.22 14.95
CA SER A 388 13.66 -23.04 13.58
C SER A 388 13.67 -24.35 12.80
N CYS A 389 13.19 -24.32 11.56
CA CYS A 389 13.35 -25.38 10.59
C CYS A 389 14.28 -24.91 9.47
N THR A 390 15.42 -25.59 9.32
CA THR A 390 16.34 -25.37 8.21
C THR A 390 16.29 -26.56 7.26
N LEU A 391 16.00 -26.31 5.99
CA LEU A 391 15.98 -27.31 4.92
C LEU A 391 17.15 -27.06 3.96
N GLU A 392 17.85 -28.13 3.60
CA GLU A 392 18.98 -28.15 2.68
C GLU A 392 18.63 -28.96 1.42
N ASN A 393 18.86 -28.41 0.23
CA ASN A 393 18.60 -29.08 -1.05
C ASN A 393 19.81 -29.88 -1.57
N SER A 394 19.67 -30.57 -2.71
CA SER A 394 20.74 -31.41 -3.29
C SER A 394 22.00 -30.65 -3.72
N LEU A 395 21.95 -29.32 -3.84
CA LEU A 395 23.09 -28.46 -4.17
C LEU A 395 23.62 -27.68 -2.95
N GLY A 396 23.22 -28.06 -1.73
CA GLY A 396 23.72 -27.46 -0.48
C GLY A 396 23.17 -26.06 -0.18
N GLN A 397 22.10 -25.63 -0.87
CA GLN A 397 21.43 -24.37 -0.56
C GLN A 397 20.49 -24.55 0.63
N LEU A 398 20.48 -23.56 1.52
CA LEU A 398 19.75 -23.61 2.79
C LEU A 398 18.59 -22.62 2.79
N ARG A 399 17.44 -23.04 3.32
CA ARG A 399 16.33 -22.14 3.67
C ARG A 399 15.91 -22.39 5.11
N ASN A 400 15.86 -21.32 5.89
CA ASN A 400 15.49 -21.37 7.30
C ASN A 400 14.19 -20.59 7.54
N GLN A 401 13.30 -21.15 8.36
CA GLN A 401 12.10 -20.49 8.86
C GLN A 401 12.04 -20.64 10.38
N THR A 402 11.74 -19.55 11.09
CA THR A 402 11.70 -19.53 12.57
C THR A 402 10.36 -19.00 13.06
N ILE A 403 9.81 -19.63 14.10
CA ILE A 403 8.63 -19.17 14.85
C ILE A 403 8.98 -19.03 16.32
N LYS A 404 8.20 -18.24 17.06
CA LYS A 404 8.29 -18.17 18.52
C LYS A 404 7.28 -19.11 19.15
N VAL A 405 7.73 -19.93 20.09
CA VAL A 405 6.89 -20.78 20.93
C VAL A 405 6.80 -20.13 22.32
N PRO A 406 5.68 -19.49 22.67
CA PRO A 406 5.50 -18.87 23.98
C PRO A 406 5.48 -19.92 25.10
N ILE A 407 5.95 -19.55 26.29
CA ILE A 407 5.95 -20.42 27.47
C ILE A 407 5.11 -19.79 28.58
N ILE A 408 4.16 -20.53 29.15
CA ILE A 408 3.35 -20.10 30.29
C ILE A 408 4.01 -20.56 31.59
N TYR A 409 4.39 -19.64 32.46
CA TYR A 409 4.83 -19.93 33.83
C TYR A 409 3.70 -19.75 34.86
N PRO A 410 3.84 -20.24 36.11
CA PRO A 410 2.77 -20.20 37.12
C PRO A 410 2.19 -18.80 37.44
N SER A 411 2.96 -17.73 37.22
CA SER A 411 2.52 -16.34 37.45
C SER A 411 1.93 -15.65 36.21
N ASP A 412 1.99 -16.28 35.04
CA ASP A 412 1.59 -15.66 33.79
C ASP A 412 0.08 -15.69 33.60
N MET A 413 -0.47 -14.61 33.02
CA MET A 413 -1.85 -14.59 32.55
C MET A 413 -1.97 -15.39 31.24
N PHE A 414 -3.06 -16.15 31.10
CA PHE A 414 -3.35 -16.94 29.92
C PHE A 414 -4.87 -17.09 29.72
N CYS A 415 -5.26 -17.38 28.48
CA CYS A 415 -6.61 -17.77 28.12
C CYS A 415 -6.70 -19.30 28.16
N ALA A 416 -7.72 -19.81 28.85
CA ALA A 416 -7.98 -21.24 28.93
C ALA A 416 -8.41 -21.79 27.56
N GLU A 417 -8.24 -23.09 27.38
CA GLU A 417 -8.81 -23.77 26.22
C GLU A 417 -10.32 -23.51 26.15
N ASP A 418 -10.80 -23.15 24.96
CA ASP A 418 -12.19 -22.77 24.72
C ASP A 418 -12.72 -23.57 23.53
N LYS A 419 -13.88 -24.20 23.70
CA LYS A 419 -14.51 -25.01 22.65
C LYS A 419 -15.80 -24.32 22.21
N ILE A 420 -15.80 -23.86 20.96
CA ILE A 420 -16.95 -23.22 20.33
C ILE A 420 -17.36 -24.10 19.15
N ASP A 421 -18.55 -24.72 19.27
CA ASP A 421 -19.03 -25.74 18.34
C ASP A 421 -18.04 -26.92 18.22
N ASP A 422 -17.57 -27.23 17.01
CA ASP A 422 -16.55 -28.24 16.71
C ASP A 422 -15.11 -27.69 16.72
N ARG A 423 -14.91 -26.41 17.04
CA ARG A 423 -13.61 -25.73 17.02
C ARG A 423 -13.02 -25.66 18.42
N ILE A 424 -11.74 -26.06 18.55
CA ILE A 424 -11.01 -26.05 19.83
C ILE A 424 -9.92 -24.98 19.75
N TRP A 425 -10.04 -23.94 20.56
CA TRP A 425 -9.04 -22.89 20.73
C TRP A 425 -8.03 -23.30 21.79
N PRO A 426 -6.74 -23.46 21.45
CA PRO A 426 -5.75 -23.97 22.39
C PRO A 426 -5.43 -22.95 23.49
N LYS A 427 -5.04 -23.47 24.68
CA LYS A 427 -4.54 -22.64 25.79
C LYS A 427 -3.40 -21.73 25.30
N THR A 428 -3.55 -20.43 25.50
CA THR A 428 -2.69 -19.41 24.89
C THR A 428 -2.27 -18.33 25.89
N LYS A 429 -1.00 -17.91 25.84
CA LYS A 429 -0.44 -16.90 26.73
C LYS A 429 -1.03 -15.51 26.47
N ASN A 430 -1.11 -14.67 27.51
CA ASN A 430 -1.58 -13.28 27.37
C ASN A 430 -0.79 -12.50 26.30
N ASN A 431 -1.50 -11.73 25.49
CA ASN A 431 -1.03 -10.92 24.38
C ASN A 431 -0.49 -11.72 23.17
N GLU A 432 -0.62 -13.04 23.18
CA GLU A 432 -0.37 -13.90 22.02
C GLU A 432 -1.67 -14.21 21.26
N THR A 433 -1.52 -14.63 20.00
CA THR A 433 -2.65 -14.94 19.11
C THR A 433 -2.66 -16.43 18.79
N ALA A 434 -3.78 -17.09 19.07
CA ALA A 434 -4.03 -18.46 18.65
C ALA A 434 -4.52 -18.48 17.20
N SER A 435 -4.16 -19.52 16.46
CA SER A 435 -4.66 -19.75 15.10
C SER A 435 -5.14 -21.17 14.91
N ILE A 436 -6.28 -21.34 14.24
CA ILE A 436 -6.84 -22.64 13.87
C ILE A 436 -7.16 -22.66 12.37
N ASP A 437 -7.24 -23.83 11.76
CA ASP A 437 -7.62 -23.97 10.35
C ASP A 437 -9.13 -23.73 10.15
N CYS A 438 -9.49 -23.25 8.97
CA CYS A 438 -10.89 -23.09 8.57
C CYS A 438 -11.58 -24.47 8.46
N THR A 439 -12.70 -24.64 9.15
CA THR A 439 -13.47 -25.91 9.17
C THR A 439 -14.64 -25.94 8.19
N ALA A 440 -14.99 -24.80 7.58
CA ALA A 440 -16.12 -24.70 6.67
C ALA A 440 -15.83 -25.39 5.32
N PRO A 441 -16.72 -26.27 4.82
CA PRO A 441 -16.51 -26.96 3.56
C PRO A 441 -16.42 -25.98 2.38
N GLY A 442 -15.46 -26.22 1.47
CA GLY A 442 -15.21 -25.36 0.30
C GLY A 442 -14.41 -24.08 0.58
N ARG A 443 -14.03 -23.85 1.86
CA ARG A 443 -13.17 -22.74 2.28
C ARG A 443 -11.86 -23.24 2.86
N GLN A 444 -10.84 -22.41 2.74
CA GLN A 444 -9.48 -22.68 3.22
C GLN A 444 -8.89 -21.42 3.84
N GLY A 445 -7.81 -21.57 4.61
CA GLY A 445 -7.18 -20.48 5.35
C GLY A 445 -7.21 -20.72 6.85
N ILE A 446 -7.08 -19.65 7.62
CA ILE A 446 -6.97 -19.71 9.08
C ILE A 446 -7.94 -18.76 9.77
N MET A 447 -8.36 -19.11 10.97
CA MET A 447 -9.05 -18.23 11.91
C MET A 447 -8.09 -17.85 13.04
N LYS A 448 -8.18 -16.62 13.55
CA LYS A 448 -7.31 -16.11 14.61
C LYS A 448 -8.13 -15.57 15.79
N ARG A 449 -7.61 -15.73 17.01
CA ARG A 449 -8.10 -15.07 18.23
C ARG A 449 -6.95 -14.60 19.10
N LYS A 450 -7.00 -13.34 19.54
CA LYS A 450 -6.01 -12.77 20.47
C LYS A 450 -6.40 -13.05 21.91
N CYS A 451 -5.45 -13.43 22.76
CA CYS A 451 -5.67 -13.58 24.19
C CYS A 451 -5.43 -12.25 24.93
N ASN A 452 -6.45 -11.69 25.57
CA ASN A 452 -6.38 -10.44 26.33
C ASN A 452 -6.53 -10.72 27.83
N GLY A 453 -5.41 -10.93 28.51
CA GLY A 453 -5.33 -11.29 29.92
C GLY A 453 -5.81 -12.73 30.15
N LYS A 454 -7.08 -12.87 30.53
CA LYS A 454 -7.76 -14.15 30.76
C LYS A 454 -8.97 -14.37 29.84
N GLN A 455 -9.31 -13.38 29.02
CA GLN A 455 -10.46 -13.43 28.12
C GLN A 455 -9.97 -13.47 26.68
N TRP A 456 -10.61 -14.32 25.89
CA TRP A 456 -10.42 -14.35 24.46
C TRP A 456 -11.02 -13.10 23.80
N GLY A 457 -10.30 -12.53 22.84
CA GLY A 457 -10.83 -11.50 21.95
C GLY A 457 -11.78 -12.09 20.90
N GLU A 458 -12.24 -11.21 20.01
CA GLU A 458 -13.13 -11.57 18.90
C GLU A 458 -12.46 -12.52 17.89
N GLU A 459 -13.29 -13.35 17.25
CA GLU A 459 -12.86 -14.26 16.19
C GLU A 459 -12.63 -13.49 14.88
N VAL A 460 -11.40 -13.54 14.35
CA VAL A 460 -11.06 -13.00 13.03
C VAL A 460 -10.95 -14.15 12.04
N SER A 461 -11.90 -14.24 11.12
CA SER A 461 -11.91 -15.26 10.05
C SER A 461 -11.18 -14.74 8.81
N LEU A 462 -10.09 -15.42 8.42
CA LEU A 462 -9.39 -15.21 7.14
C LEU A 462 -9.67 -16.35 6.17
N CYS A 463 -10.82 -17.02 6.33
CA CYS A 463 -11.24 -18.09 5.44
C CYS A 463 -11.62 -17.52 4.07
N VAL A 464 -11.11 -18.14 3.01
CA VAL A 464 -11.33 -17.76 1.62
C VAL A 464 -11.91 -18.94 0.84
N LYS A 465 -12.77 -18.67 -0.14
CA LYS A 465 -13.20 -19.69 -1.11
C LYS A 465 -11.99 -20.32 -1.79
N ALA A 466 -11.94 -21.65 -1.88
CA ALA A 466 -10.82 -22.36 -2.52
C ALA A 466 -10.54 -21.87 -3.95
N ILE A 467 -11.59 -21.53 -4.71
CA ILE A 467 -11.49 -20.99 -6.07
C ILE A 467 -10.80 -19.61 -6.09
N LEU A 468 -11.15 -18.70 -5.17
CA LEU A 468 -10.49 -17.38 -5.11
C LEU A 468 -9.01 -17.50 -4.75
N ASN A 469 -8.65 -18.47 -3.90
CA ASN A 469 -7.24 -18.76 -3.66
C ASN A 469 -6.52 -19.27 -4.92
N SER A 470 -7.18 -20.13 -5.71
CA SER A 470 -6.64 -20.56 -7.02
C SER A 470 -6.44 -19.38 -7.97
N VAL A 471 -7.38 -18.43 -8.04
CA VAL A 471 -7.24 -17.20 -8.84
C VAL A 471 -6.08 -16.34 -8.35
N ALA A 472 -5.89 -16.21 -7.03
CA ALA A 472 -4.75 -15.51 -6.45
C ALA A 472 -3.40 -16.16 -6.82
N LEU A 473 -3.34 -17.49 -6.92
CA LEU A 473 -2.17 -18.21 -7.41
C LEU A 473 -1.93 -17.98 -8.91
N GLN A 474 -2.98 -18.04 -9.73
CA GLN A 474 -2.89 -17.74 -11.17
C GLN A 474 -2.39 -16.30 -11.42
N ALA A 475 -2.85 -15.33 -10.63
CA ALA A 475 -2.36 -13.96 -10.71
C ALA A 475 -0.87 -13.83 -10.36
N LYS A 476 -0.37 -14.63 -9.40
CA LYS A 476 1.07 -14.68 -9.07
C LYS A 476 1.88 -15.31 -10.19
N ASP A 477 1.40 -16.40 -10.78
CA ASP A 477 2.03 -17.02 -11.96
C ASP A 477 2.12 -16.01 -13.12
N PHE A 478 1.04 -15.27 -13.36
CA PHE A 478 0.98 -14.18 -14.35
C PHE A 478 2.02 -13.09 -14.08
N GLU A 479 2.13 -12.60 -12.83
CA GLU A 479 3.09 -11.55 -12.46
C GLU A 479 4.55 -11.98 -12.69
N LYS A 480 4.86 -13.25 -12.43
CA LYS A 480 6.18 -13.84 -12.66
C LYS A 480 6.51 -14.01 -14.14
N GLY A 481 5.50 -14.10 -15.01
CA GLY A 481 5.65 -14.24 -16.47
C GLY A 481 5.05 -15.52 -17.05
N LEU A 482 4.43 -16.37 -16.23
CA LEU A 482 3.80 -17.62 -16.67
C LEU A 482 2.33 -17.36 -17.02
N GLY A 483 1.92 -17.62 -18.27
CA GLY A 483 0.59 -17.25 -18.75
C GLY A 483 0.39 -15.74 -18.90
N ALA A 484 1.48 -14.96 -18.91
CA ALA A 484 1.48 -13.50 -19.02
C ALA A 484 1.11 -13.02 -20.44
N THR A 485 -0.13 -13.25 -20.85
CA THR A 485 -0.71 -12.81 -22.14
C THR A 485 -1.97 -11.97 -21.91
N GLN A 486 -2.49 -11.31 -22.94
CA GLN A 486 -3.76 -10.57 -22.80
C GLN A 486 -4.90 -11.50 -22.39
N GLU A 487 -4.96 -12.69 -22.99
CA GLU A 487 -5.96 -13.71 -22.70
C GLU A 487 -5.83 -14.24 -21.27
N GLY A 488 -4.60 -14.46 -20.78
CA GLY A 488 -4.35 -14.85 -19.40
C GLY A 488 -4.86 -13.82 -18.39
N ALA A 489 -4.61 -12.54 -18.65
CA ALA A 489 -5.14 -11.45 -17.81
C ALA A 489 -6.67 -11.41 -17.79
N GLN A 490 -7.31 -11.60 -18.96
CA GLN A 490 -8.77 -11.66 -19.07
C GLN A 490 -9.36 -12.81 -18.25
N LEU A 491 -8.78 -14.01 -18.34
CA LEU A 491 -9.26 -15.18 -17.60
C LEU A 491 -9.18 -14.98 -16.08
N ILE A 492 -8.12 -14.32 -15.59
CA ILE A 492 -7.96 -14.01 -14.16
C ILE A 492 -9.09 -13.07 -13.69
N PHE A 493 -9.34 -11.97 -14.39
CA PHE A 493 -10.39 -11.01 -14.00
C PHE A 493 -11.81 -11.58 -14.21
N GLN A 494 -12.03 -12.38 -15.25
CA GLN A 494 -13.29 -13.06 -15.49
C GLN A 494 -13.59 -14.08 -14.38
N SER A 495 -12.59 -14.88 -13.99
CA SER A 495 -12.72 -15.83 -12.89
C SER A 495 -12.96 -15.12 -11.56
N LEU A 496 -12.27 -14.01 -11.31
CA LEU A 496 -12.47 -13.19 -10.13
C LEU A 496 -13.92 -12.64 -10.07
N LYS A 497 -14.42 -12.10 -11.18
CA LYS A 497 -15.79 -11.58 -11.30
C LYS A 497 -16.83 -12.64 -11.00
N ASN A 498 -16.73 -13.80 -11.66
CA ASN A 498 -17.69 -14.90 -11.52
C ASN A 498 -17.78 -15.42 -10.08
N ASN A 499 -16.73 -15.23 -9.27
CA ASN A 499 -16.69 -15.69 -7.87
C ASN A 499 -16.92 -14.58 -6.84
N THR A 500 -17.16 -13.32 -7.28
CA THR A 500 -17.30 -12.14 -6.41
C THR A 500 -18.60 -11.35 -6.60
N VAL A 501 -19.19 -11.27 -7.80
CA VAL A 501 -20.29 -10.32 -8.09
C VAL A 501 -21.65 -10.70 -7.48
N ASP A 502 -22.00 -11.99 -7.48
CA ASP A 502 -23.37 -12.44 -7.14
C ASP A 502 -23.50 -13.13 -5.76
N ASP A 503 -22.44 -13.12 -4.93
CA ASP A 503 -22.39 -13.95 -3.74
C ASP A 503 -22.52 -13.15 -2.43
N SER A 504 -23.69 -13.26 -1.78
CA SER A 504 -23.93 -12.72 -0.44
C SER A 504 -23.03 -13.35 0.63
N ASP A 505 -22.39 -14.48 0.32
CA ASP A 505 -21.52 -15.20 1.25
C ASP A 505 -20.09 -14.68 1.24
N ASN A 506 -19.76 -13.65 0.44
CA ASN A 506 -18.42 -13.05 0.45
C ASN A 506 -18.04 -12.57 1.86
N THR A 507 -16.89 -13.05 2.35
CA THR A 507 -16.35 -12.71 3.67
C THR A 507 -15.17 -11.74 3.55
N PHE A 508 -14.70 -11.23 4.70
CA PHE A 508 -13.47 -10.45 4.75
C PHE A 508 -12.24 -11.18 4.16
N GLY A 509 -12.15 -12.50 4.35
CA GLY A 509 -11.10 -13.32 3.74
C GLY A 509 -11.15 -13.31 2.20
N ASP A 510 -12.36 -13.32 1.63
CA ASP A 510 -12.58 -13.22 0.19
C ASP A 510 -12.19 -11.83 -0.36
N VAL A 511 -12.55 -10.76 0.38
CA VAL A 511 -12.12 -9.39 0.06
C VAL A 511 -10.59 -9.30 0.03
N LYS A 512 -9.93 -9.79 1.08
CA LYS A 512 -8.47 -9.77 1.17
C LYS A 512 -7.81 -10.53 0.01
N ALA A 513 -8.36 -11.67 -0.39
CA ALA A 513 -7.87 -12.43 -1.54
C ALA A 513 -8.04 -11.67 -2.86
N ALA A 514 -9.22 -11.06 -3.09
CA ALA A 514 -9.46 -10.24 -4.28
C ALA A 514 -8.54 -9.00 -4.33
N VAL A 515 -8.33 -8.33 -3.19
CA VAL A 515 -7.37 -7.21 -3.07
C VAL A 515 -5.96 -7.66 -3.41
N SER A 516 -5.54 -8.85 -2.95
CA SER A 516 -4.25 -9.44 -3.31
C SER A 516 -4.13 -9.73 -4.81
N VAL A 517 -5.21 -10.14 -5.48
CA VAL A 517 -5.24 -10.30 -6.95
C VAL A 517 -5.05 -8.95 -7.62
N PHE A 518 -5.80 -7.92 -7.21
CA PHE A 518 -5.66 -6.57 -7.77
C PHE A 518 -4.24 -6.02 -7.61
N GLU A 519 -3.64 -6.19 -6.43
CA GLU A 519 -2.27 -5.75 -6.19
C GLU A 519 -1.27 -6.49 -7.09
N THR A 520 -1.43 -7.81 -7.22
CA THR A 520 -0.54 -8.65 -8.03
C THR A 520 -0.65 -8.30 -9.51
N MET A 521 -1.86 -8.12 -10.03
CA MET A 521 -2.10 -7.69 -11.41
C MET A 521 -1.60 -6.26 -11.65
N ASN A 522 -1.69 -5.36 -10.66
CA ASN A 522 -1.10 -4.04 -10.74
C ASN A 522 0.43 -4.10 -10.85
N LYS A 523 1.09 -4.95 -10.06
CA LYS A 523 2.55 -5.17 -10.18
C LYS A 523 2.92 -5.76 -11.54
N ALA A 524 2.16 -6.75 -12.01
CA ALA A 524 2.37 -7.38 -13.31
C ALA A 524 2.28 -6.38 -14.47
N SER A 525 1.43 -5.36 -14.34
CA SER A 525 1.24 -4.33 -15.37
C SER A 525 2.48 -3.50 -15.69
N ALA A 526 3.51 -3.53 -14.83
CA ALA A 526 4.80 -2.90 -15.09
C ALA A 526 5.60 -3.59 -16.21
N ASN A 527 5.46 -4.92 -16.34
CA ASN A 527 6.18 -5.74 -17.33
C ASN A 527 5.27 -6.16 -18.49
N MET A 528 4.01 -6.47 -18.19
CA MET A 528 3.02 -6.92 -19.17
C MET A 528 1.89 -5.89 -19.30
N PRO A 529 1.77 -5.15 -20.41
CA PRO A 529 0.72 -4.15 -20.55
C PRO A 529 -0.66 -4.80 -20.51
N LEU A 530 -1.62 -4.16 -19.84
CA LEU A 530 -3.00 -4.64 -19.69
C LEU A 530 -3.93 -3.91 -20.66
N GLY A 531 -4.72 -4.62 -21.46
CA GLY A 531 -5.65 -4.05 -22.44
C GLY A 531 -7.01 -3.60 -21.87
N GLU A 532 -7.81 -2.87 -22.64
CA GLU A 532 -9.13 -2.37 -22.21
C GLU A 532 -10.20 -3.46 -22.06
N ASN A 533 -9.98 -4.63 -22.66
CA ASN A 533 -10.88 -5.78 -22.64
C ASN A 533 -11.15 -6.35 -21.25
N LEU A 534 -10.26 -6.15 -20.28
CA LEU A 534 -10.43 -6.55 -18.87
C LEU A 534 -11.12 -5.49 -18.01
N LEU A 535 -11.37 -4.29 -18.54
CA LEU A 535 -11.85 -3.15 -17.77
C LEU A 535 -13.20 -3.43 -17.07
N ALA A 536 -14.15 -4.03 -17.80
CA ALA A 536 -15.47 -4.35 -17.25
C ALA A 536 -15.37 -5.35 -16.09
N ASP A 537 -14.66 -6.45 -16.28
CA ASP A 537 -14.56 -7.52 -15.29
C ASP A 537 -13.76 -7.08 -14.05
N PHE A 538 -12.72 -6.27 -14.25
CA PHE A 538 -11.99 -5.62 -13.17
C PHE A 538 -12.89 -4.70 -12.34
N ILE A 539 -13.60 -3.76 -12.98
CA ILE A 539 -14.42 -2.77 -12.26
C ILE A 539 -15.60 -3.45 -11.54
N ASP A 540 -16.25 -4.45 -12.15
CA ASP A 540 -17.33 -5.20 -11.51
C ASP A 540 -16.85 -5.98 -10.28
N SER A 541 -15.71 -6.67 -10.39
CA SER A 541 -15.11 -7.40 -9.28
C SER A 541 -14.73 -6.44 -8.14
N ALA A 542 -14.07 -5.34 -8.47
CA ALA A 542 -13.65 -4.34 -7.48
C ALA A 542 -14.85 -3.67 -6.80
N SER A 543 -15.91 -3.36 -7.56
CA SER A 543 -17.15 -2.77 -7.06
C SER A 543 -17.88 -3.70 -6.09
N SER A 544 -17.89 -5.00 -6.37
CA SER A 544 -18.54 -6.01 -5.53
C SER A 544 -17.85 -6.20 -4.18
N MET A 545 -16.52 -6.06 -4.12
CA MET A 545 -15.76 -6.11 -2.86
C MET A 545 -16.07 -4.95 -1.92
N LEU A 546 -16.63 -3.84 -2.44
CA LEU A 546 -17.12 -2.73 -1.63
C LEU A 546 -18.53 -2.95 -1.08
N ASN A 547 -19.23 -4.05 -1.39
CA ASN A 547 -20.50 -4.43 -0.74
C ASN A 547 -20.29 -5.19 0.58
N VAL A 548 -19.12 -5.78 0.79
CA VAL A 548 -18.81 -6.62 1.95
C VAL A 548 -18.46 -5.78 3.17
N THR A 549 -18.77 -6.24 4.38
CA THR A 549 -18.32 -5.60 5.62
C THR A 549 -16.83 -5.88 5.87
N TRP A 550 -16.04 -4.82 6.04
CA TRP A 550 -14.59 -4.93 6.28
C TRP A 550 -14.23 -4.81 7.76
N ASP A 551 -15.20 -4.47 8.61
CA ASP A 551 -15.01 -4.34 10.04
C ASP A 551 -14.83 -5.72 10.66
N VAL A 552 -13.59 -6.02 11.04
CA VAL A 552 -13.19 -7.20 11.77
C VAL A 552 -12.57 -6.75 13.09
N GLY A 553 -12.63 -7.57 14.13
CA GLY A 553 -12.10 -7.24 15.47
C GLY A 553 -10.62 -6.82 15.52
N ASP A 554 -9.89 -6.95 14.40
CA ASP A 554 -8.56 -6.40 14.17
C ASP A 554 -8.60 -5.19 13.21
N LYS A 555 -8.59 -3.99 13.79
CA LYS A 555 -8.60 -2.72 13.04
C LYS A 555 -7.34 -2.52 12.19
N GLU A 556 -6.18 -3.05 12.59
CA GLU A 556 -4.94 -2.89 11.81
C GLU A 556 -5.04 -3.64 10.48
N GLU A 557 -5.60 -4.86 10.53
CA GLU A 557 -5.81 -5.69 9.35
C GLU A 557 -6.79 -5.04 8.36
N SER A 558 -7.95 -4.57 8.84
CA SER A 558 -8.95 -3.86 8.00
C SER A 558 -8.34 -2.60 7.35
N ASN A 559 -7.61 -1.80 8.13
CA ASN A 559 -6.94 -0.59 7.67
C ASN A 559 -5.90 -0.87 6.57
N SER A 560 -5.13 -1.95 6.72
CA SER A 560 -4.15 -2.39 5.73
C SER A 560 -4.82 -2.79 4.42
N VAL A 561 -5.87 -3.61 4.49
CA VAL A 561 -6.63 -4.04 3.30
C VAL A 561 -7.23 -2.85 2.56
N ALA A 562 -7.77 -1.85 3.28
CA ALA A 562 -8.34 -0.67 2.65
C ALA A 562 -7.31 0.20 1.91
N THR A 563 -6.14 0.38 2.51
CA THR A 563 -5.03 1.10 1.88
C THR A 563 -4.53 0.37 0.63
N GLN A 564 -4.41 -0.95 0.71
CA GLN A 564 -3.95 -1.81 -0.39
C GLN A 564 -4.98 -1.85 -1.53
N TYR A 565 -6.28 -1.89 -1.20
CA TYR A 565 -7.38 -1.80 -2.17
C TYR A 565 -7.29 -0.51 -2.98
N LEU A 566 -7.22 0.65 -2.30
CA LEU A 566 -7.15 1.96 -2.95
C LEU A 566 -5.94 2.02 -3.90
N SER A 567 -4.75 1.69 -3.41
CA SER A 567 -3.53 1.73 -4.21
C SER A 567 -3.55 0.77 -5.41
N SER A 568 -4.16 -0.41 -5.25
CA SER A 568 -4.23 -1.40 -6.32
C SER A 568 -5.22 -1.00 -7.41
N VAL A 569 -6.39 -0.49 -7.02
CA VAL A 569 -7.42 -0.04 -7.96
C VAL A 569 -6.94 1.20 -8.73
N GLU A 570 -6.34 2.18 -8.06
CA GLU A 570 -5.76 3.35 -8.71
C GLU A 570 -4.64 2.97 -9.67
N GLY A 571 -3.75 2.05 -9.26
CA GLY A 571 -2.67 1.56 -10.10
C GLY A 571 -3.16 0.85 -11.35
N LEU A 572 -4.18 -0.02 -11.22
CA LEU A 572 -4.79 -0.69 -12.36
C LEU A 572 -5.49 0.30 -13.31
N VAL A 573 -6.28 1.24 -12.78
CA VAL A 573 -6.91 2.29 -13.61
C VAL A 573 -5.85 3.07 -14.38
N LYS A 574 -4.73 3.41 -13.74
CA LYS A 574 -3.60 4.09 -14.37
C LYS A 574 -2.98 3.23 -15.48
N ASN A 575 -2.67 1.97 -15.20
CA ASN A 575 -1.81 1.13 -16.06
C ASN A 575 -2.57 0.38 -17.17
N ILE A 576 -3.89 0.20 -17.06
CA ILE A 576 -4.71 -0.37 -18.13
C ILE A 576 -4.75 0.58 -19.32
N ARG A 577 -4.34 0.09 -20.50
CA ARG A 577 -4.32 0.85 -21.74
C ARG A 577 -5.71 0.93 -22.34
N ILE A 578 -6.26 2.14 -22.43
CA ILE A 578 -7.62 2.38 -22.92
C ILE A 578 -7.56 3.08 -24.26
N ASN A 579 -8.16 2.46 -25.29
CA ASN A 579 -8.11 2.94 -26.66
C ASN A 579 -9.44 3.58 -27.08
N ALA A 580 -10.57 2.87 -26.86
CA ALA A 580 -11.88 3.27 -27.35
C ALA A 580 -12.88 3.63 -26.24
N SER A 581 -12.84 2.95 -25.08
CA SER A 581 -13.84 3.12 -24.01
C SER A 581 -13.89 4.56 -23.47
N GLU A 582 -15.09 5.05 -23.16
CA GLU A 582 -15.29 6.38 -22.53
C GLU A 582 -15.31 6.32 -21.00
N GLY A 583 -15.28 5.10 -20.44
CA GLY A 583 -15.44 4.83 -19.02
C GLY A 583 -16.17 3.51 -18.79
N TYR A 584 -16.37 3.17 -17.53
CA TYR A 584 -17.19 2.03 -17.11
C TYR A 584 -17.82 2.33 -15.75
N ASN A 585 -19.12 2.09 -15.63
CA ASN A 585 -19.88 2.38 -14.42
C ASN A 585 -20.43 1.08 -13.83
N SER A 586 -20.17 0.87 -12.54
CA SER A 586 -20.74 -0.18 -11.71
C SER A 586 -21.38 0.45 -10.46
N THR A 587 -21.87 -0.36 -9.52
CA THR A 587 -22.64 0.09 -8.35
C THR A 587 -21.85 0.98 -7.40
N ASN A 588 -20.61 0.60 -7.04
CA ASN A 588 -19.74 1.34 -6.12
C ASN A 588 -18.53 1.99 -6.79
N ILE A 589 -18.32 1.78 -8.10
CA ILE A 589 -17.21 2.35 -8.85
C ILE A 589 -17.70 2.97 -10.15
N GLN A 590 -17.31 4.22 -10.41
CA GLN A 590 -17.54 4.89 -11.69
C GLN A 590 -16.22 5.40 -12.24
N LEU A 591 -15.84 4.92 -13.42
CA LEU A 591 -14.66 5.36 -14.15
C LEU A 591 -15.12 6.18 -15.36
N GLN A 592 -14.57 7.38 -15.50
CA GLN A 592 -14.85 8.31 -16.59
C GLN A 592 -13.55 8.77 -17.24
N ILE A 593 -13.55 8.93 -18.56
CA ILE A 593 -12.34 9.20 -19.34
C ILE A 593 -12.52 10.46 -20.19
N CYS A 594 -11.44 11.24 -20.30
CA CYS A 594 -11.31 12.35 -21.25
C CYS A 594 -10.11 12.10 -22.16
N ARG A 595 -10.24 12.46 -23.45
CA ARG A 595 -9.17 12.40 -24.45
C ARG A 595 -8.93 13.78 -25.05
N ASN A 596 -7.67 14.12 -25.33
CA ASN A 596 -7.24 15.28 -26.12
C ASN A 596 -7.99 16.58 -25.77
N GLY A 597 -7.72 17.14 -24.59
CA GLY A 597 -8.29 18.41 -24.15
C GLY A 597 -7.35 19.18 -23.24
N SER A 598 -7.47 20.50 -23.22
CA SER A 598 -6.78 21.36 -22.23
C SER A 598 -7.43 21.27 -20.84
N SER A 599 -8.71 20.86 -20.78
CA SER A 599 -9.43 20.61 -19.54
C SER A 599 -10.33 19.37 -19.68
N CYS A 600 -10.46 18.62 -18.59
CA CYS A 600 -11.36 17.46 -18.48
C CYS A 600 -12.43 17.78 -17.43
N ASN A 601 -13.70 17.71 -17.84
CA ASN A 601 -14.84 17.88 -16.95
C ASN A 601 -15.71 16.62 -16.99
N ARG A 602 -15.72 15.87 -15.88
CA ARG A 602 -16.46 14.60 -15.74
C ARG A 602 -17.07 14.50 -14.35
N THR A 603 -18.21 13.82 -14.29
CA THR A 603 -18.92 13.59 -13.03
C THR A 603 -18.82 12.13 -12.63
N VAL A 604 -18.46 11.85 -11.38
CA VAL A 604 -18.48 10.51 -10.77
C VAL A 604 -19.32 10.55 -9.50
N PHE A 605 -20.39 9.77 -9.43
CA PHE A 605 -21.35 9.73 -8.30
C PHE A 605 -21.77 11.12 -7.80
N ASN A 606 -22.16 12.01 -8.73
CA ASN A 606 -22.54 13.41 -8.46
C ASN A 606 -21.42 14.31 -7.95
N VAL A 607 -20.16 13.89 -8.05
CA VAL A 607 -18.99 14.74 -7.83
C VAL A 607 -18.46 15.21 -9.18
N ASP A 608 -18.59 16.51 -9.46
CA ASP A 608 -18.04 17.10 -10.68
C ASP A 608 -16.54 17.31 -10.51
N VAL A 609 -15.75 16.75 -11.42
CA VAL A 609 -14.29 16.82 -11.42
C VAL A 609 -13.85 17.61 -12.64
N GLU A 610 -13.31 18.80 -12.37
CA GLU A 610 -12.71 19.69 -13.34
C GLU A 610 -11.19 19.64 -13.17
N LEU A 611 -10.51 19.07 -14.17
CA LEU A 611 -9.06 18.97 -14.22
C LEU A 611 -8.53 19.85 -15.34
N ASN A 612 -7.67 20.81 -15.01
CA ASN A 612 -7.00 21.64 -16.00
C ASN A 612 -5.59 21.09 -16.23
N ALA A 613 -5.45 20.22 -17.23
CA ALA A 613 -4.19 19.57 -17.59
C ALA A 613 -4.11 19.38 -19.10
N THR A 614 -2.97 19.73 -19.70
CA THR A 614 -2.65 19.40 -21.09
C THR A 614 -2.08 17.97 -21.15
N ALA A 615 -3.00 17.00 -21.11
CA ALA A 615 -2.70 15.57 -21.12
C ALA A 615 -3.42 14.87 -22.28
N ASP A 616 -2.81 13.79 -22.79
CA ASP A 616 -3.38 12.98 -23.88
C ASP A 616 -4.67 12.28 -23.41
N MET A 617 -4.65 11.80 -22.17
CA MET A 617 -5.77 11.13 -21.54
C MET A 617 -5.82 11.41 -20.03
N VAL A 618 -7.04 11.59 -19.53
CA VAL A 618 -7.35 11.70 -18.11
C VAL A 618 -8.34 10.60 -17.73
N LYS A 619 -8.02 9.83 -16.69
CA LYS A 619 -8.90 8.81 -16.13
C LYS A 619 -9.30 9.23 -14.72
N THR A 620 -10.60 9.37 -14.48
CA THR A 620 -11.16 9.77 -13.18
C THR A 620 -12.03 8.64 -12.65
N VAL A 621 -11.71 8.13 -11.47
CA VAL A 621 -12.44 7.06 -10.78
C VAL A 621 -13.05 7.59 -9.49
N GLY A 622 -14.34 7.32 -9.29
CA GLY A 622 -15.03 7.49 -8.01
C GLY A 622 -15.23 6.13 -7.33
N LEU A 623 -14.88 6.03 -6.06
CA LEU A 623 -14.97 4.83 -5.22
C LEU A 623 -15.92 5.10 -4.05
N GLN A 624 -17.15 4.59 -4.14
CA GLN A 624 -18.17 4.73 -3.10
C GLN A 624 -17.97 3.69 -1.98
N SER A 625 -18.37 4.04 -0.75
CA SER A 625 -18.23 3.24 0.46
C SER A 625 -16.78 2.88 0.86
N LEU A 626 -15.77 3.54 0.28
CA LEU A 626 -14.37 3.30 0.64
C LEU A 626 -13.87 4.25 1.73
N ALA A 627 -14.23 5.54 1.65
CA ALA A 627 -13.71 6.57 2.55
C ALA A 627 -14.03 6.30 4.03
N ASN A 628 -15.19 5.73 4.34
CA ASN A 628 -15.57 5.34 5.71
C ASN A 628 -14.80 4.11 6.24
N ARG A 629 -14.16 3.34 5.37
CA ARG A 629 -13.35 2.15 5.71
C ARG A 629 -11.86 2.47 5.86
N MET A 630 -11.44 3.65 5.42
CA MET A 630 -10.05 4.10 5.52
C MET A 630 -9.72 4.54 6.95
N PRO A 631 -8.44 4.45 7.38
CA PRO A 631 -8.02 4.90 8.70
C PRO A 631 -8.32 6.39 8.93
N LYS A 632 -8.91 6.74 10.08
CA LYS A 632 -9.29 8.13 10.42
C LYS A 632 -8.25 8.88 11.26
N LEU A 633 -6.98 8.45 11.22
CA LEU A 633 -5.89 9.04 12.01
C LEU A 633 -5.83 10.57 11.84
N GLY A 634 -6.03 11.30 12.94
CA GLY A 634 -6.05 12.77 12.97
C GLY A 634 -7.42 13.42 12.73
N TYR A 635 -8.45 12.63 12.40
CA TYR A 635 -9.79 13.08 12.06
C TYR A 635 -10.90 12.18 12.66
N GLU A 636 -10.66 11.65 13.87
CA GLU A 636 -11.58 10.71 14.58
C GLU A 636 -13.03 11.27 14.68
N ASP A 637 -13.18 12.56 14.98
CA ASP A 637 -14.47 13.24 15.15
C ASP A 637 -15.09 13.76 13.83
N SER A 638 -14.46 13.46 12.68
CA SER A 638 -14.94 13.89 11.37
C SER A 638 -15.79 12.83 10.69
N THR A 639 -16.85 13.28 10.01
CA THR A 639 -17.65 12.44 9.12
C THR A 639 -17.04 12.46 7.73
N PHE A 640 -16.73 11.27 7.22
CA PHE A 640 -16.27 11.06 5.86
C PHE A 640 -17.49 10.84 4.96
N PRO A 641 -17.58 11.51 3.79
CA PRO A 641 -18.53 11.15 2.75
C PRO A 641 -18.18 9.73 2.30
N SER A 642 -19.15 9.01 1.74
CA SER A 642 -18.90 7.63 1.30
C SER A 642 -17.90 7.55 0.14
N ILE A 643 -17.54 8.66 -0.51
CA ILE A 643 -16.77 8.65 -1.76
C ILE A 643 -15.31 9.09 -1.61
N VAL A 644 -14.43 8.36 -2.31
CA VAL A 644 -13.07 8.78 -2.66
C VAL A 644 -13.00 9.01 -4.16
N VAL A 645 -12.40 10.12 -4.59
CA VAL A 645 -12.21 10.44 -6.02
C VAL A 645 -10.72 10.43 -6.33
N SER A 646 -10.32 9.80 -7.42
CA SER A 646 -8.93 9.76 -7.87
C SER A 646 -8.85 10.03 -9.36
N SER A 647 -7.86 10.83 -9.76
CA SER A 647 -7.63 11.18 -11.16
C SER A 647 -6.18 10.92 -11.55
N THR A 648 -5.97 10.29 -12.69
CA THR A 648 -4.65 10.01 -13.26
C THR A 648 -4.55 10.60 -14.66
N VAL A 649 -3.37 11.09 -15.02
CA VAL A 649 -3.07 11.71 -16.31
C VAL A 649 -1.96 10.94 -17.01
N GLU A 650 -2.07 10.82 -18.33
CA GLU A 650 -1.04 10.26 -19.21
C GLU A 650 -0.37 11.37 -20.02
N ASN A 651 0.97 11.34 -20.09
CA ASN A 651 1.81 12.29 -20.86
C ASN A 651 1.54 13.79 -20.58
N ASN A 652 1.45 14.18 -19.31
CA ASN A 652 1.26 15.59 -18.96
C ASN A 652 2.52 16.43 -19.26
N THR A 653 2.33 17.51 -20.02
CA THR A 653 3.40 18.45 -20.41
C THR A 653 3.55 19.64 -19.46
N GLN A 654 2.61 19.85 -18.53
CA GLN A 654 2.66 20.90 -17.50
C GLN A 654 3.19 20.36 -16.17
N SER A 655 4.06 21.14 -15.51
CA SER A 655 4.67 20.79 -14.22
C SER A 655 3.74 20.97 -13.02
N SER A 656 2.65 21.73 -13.16
CA SER A 656 1.64 21.92 -12.13
C SER A 656 0.26 21.45 -12.62
N VAL A 657 -0.45 20.71 -11.78
CA VAL A 657 -1.81 20.23 -12.04
C VAL A 657 -2.73 20.89 -11.04
N ASN A 658 -3.88 21.39 -11.49
CA ASN A 658 -4.92 21.92 -10.62
C ASN A 658 -6.21 21.13 -10.84
N ILE A 659 -6.66 20.43 -9.81
CA ILE A 659 -7.89 19.66 -9.81
C ILE A 659 -8.91 20.34 -8.91
N LYS A 660 -10.11 20.55 -9.45
CA LYS A 660 -11.25 21.13 -8.74
C LYS A 660 -12.39 20.12 -8.72
N MET A 661 -12.85 19.79 -7.52
CA MET A 661 -13.89 18.79 -7.30
C MET A 661 -15.08 19.43 -6.58
N ALA A 662 -16.29 19.23 -7.09
CA ALA A 662 -17.52 19.74 -6.50
C ALA A 662 -18.29 18.58 -5.85
N PHE A 663 -18.29 18.51 -4.52
CA PHE A 663 -19.04 17.51 -3.78
C PHE A 663 -20.44 18.02 -3.43
N PRO A 664 -21.47 17.16 -3.48
CA PRO A 664 -22.81 17.52 -3.03
C PRO A 664 -22.81 17.74 -1.51
N ASN A 665 -23.30 18.91 -1.08
CA ASN A 665 -23.45 19.26 0.33
C ASN A 665 -24.91 19.06 0.77
N GLU A 666 -25.20 17.92 1.39
CA GLU A 666 -26.52 17.63 1.94
C GLU A 666 -26.74 18.23 3.35
N GLN A 667 -25.68 18.65 4.04
CA GLN A 667 -25.75 19.22 5.39
C GLN A 667 -25.55 20.75 5.34
N GLY A 668 -26.64 21.48 5.55
CA GLY A 668 -26.66 22.93 5.51
C GLY A 668 -25.59 23.59 6.38
N GLY A 669 -24.73 24.40 5.75
CA GLY A 669 -23.98 25.59 6.22
C GLY A 669 -23.24 25.63 7.56
N SER A 670 -23.32 24.62 8.44
CA SER A 670 -22.95 24.72 9.86
C SER A 670 -21.74 23.88 10.29
N THR A 671 -21.15 23.10 9.39
CA THR A 671 -20.01 22.20 9.65
C THR A 671 -18.74 22.68 8.94
N LYS A 672 -17.56 22.52 9.57
CA LYS A 672 -16.27 22.79 8.91
C LYS A 672 -16.07 21.75 7.82
N MET A 673 -15.92 22.19 6.57
CA MET A 673 -15.49 21.31 5.49
C MET A 673 -13.97 21.42 5.34
N THR A 674 -13.30 20.30 5.15
CA THR A 674 -11.85 20.25 4.92
C THR A 674 -11.59 19.26 3.80
N CYS A 675 -10.90 19.72 2.76
CA CYS A 675 -10.50 18.88 1.65
C CYS A 675 -9.24 18.12 2.04
N VAL A 676 -9.26 16.80 1.92
CA VAL A 676 -8.12 15.96 2.28
C VAL A 676 -7.80 14.99 1.17
N PHE A 677 -6.57 14.51 1.17
CA PHE A 677 -6.11 13.44 0.31
C PHE A 677 -5.43 12.33 1.12
N TRP A 678 -5.38 11.14 0.55
CA TRP A 678 -4.69 10.02 1.16
C TRP A 678 -3.18 10.12 0.91
N ASN A 679 -2.41 10.37 1.97
CA ASN A 679 -0.95 10.37 1.90
C ASN A 679 -0.43 8.94 2.08
N VAL A 680 0.03 8.34 0.97
CA VAL A 680 0.52 6.95 0.94
C VAL A 680 1.77 6.75 1.81
N THR A 681 2.64 7.76 1.93
CA THR A 681 3.89 7.68 2.72
C THR A 681 3.59 7.69 4.22
N GLU A 682 2.70 8.59 4.65
CA GLU A 682 2.34 8.73 6.06
C GLU A 682 1.20 7.78 6.50
N LYS A 683 0.57 7.09 5.54
CA LYS A 683 -0.62 6.24 5.73
C LYS A 683 -1.74 6.93 6.52
N ARG A 684 -1.99 8.20 6.20
CA ARG A 684 -3.02 9.04 6.84
C ARG A 684 -3.62 10.03 5.84
N TRP A 685 -4.77 10.59 6.19
CA TRP A 685 -5.34 11.73 5.48
C TRP A 685 -4.54 13.00 5.77
N SER A 686 -4.34 13.85 4.75
CA SER A 686 -3.66 15.15 4.86
C SER A 686 -4.42 16.22 4.09
N ASP A 687 -4.41 17.46 4.56
CA ASP A 687 -4.96 18.65 3.89
C ASP A 687 -3.90 19.44 3.08
N GLU A 688 -2.65 18.98 3.06
CA GLU A 688 -1.55 19.67 2.39
C GLU A 688 -1.77 19.83 0.87
N GLY A 689 -1.69 21.08 0.38
CA GLY A 689 -1.91 21.38 -1.04
C GLY A 689 -3.37 21.31 -1.50
N CYS A 690 -4.33 21.13 -0.58
CA CYS A 690 -5.76 21.13 -0.84
C CYS A 690 -6.46 22.25 -0.06
N GLU A 691 -7.26 23.05 -0.76
CA GLU A 691 -8.03 24.15 -0.17
C GLU A 691 -9.53 23.94 -0.39
N PHE A 692 -10.30 24.17 0.68
CA PHE A 692 -11.74 24.26 0.59
C PHE A 692 -12.16 25.62 0.04
N VAL A 693 -12.88 25.62 -1.07
CA VAL A 693 -13.45 26.80 -1.71
C VAL A 693 -14.96 26.77 -1.53
N LYS A 694 -15.49 27.78 -0.84
CA LYS A 694 -16.94 27.87 -0.60
C LYS A 694 -17.68 28.02 -1.94
N GLY A 695 -18.58 27.09 -2.22
CA GLY A 695 -19.37 27.08 -3.45
C GLY A 695 -20.67 27.86 -3.39
N SER A 696 -21.23 28.11 -4.57
CA SER A 696 -22.58 28.66 -4.75
C SER A 696 -23.62 27.54 -4.59
N GLY A 697 -24.62 27.72 -3.72
CA GLY A 697 -25.70 26.74 -3.51
C GLY A 697 -25.32 25.57 -2.59
N ASN A 698 -25.74 24.35 -2.95
CA ASN A 698 -25.51 23.10 -2.18
C ASN A 698 -24.24 22.35 -2.64
N LEU A 699 -23.24 23.04 -3.22
CA LEU A 699 -22.00 22.42 -3.68
C LEU A 699 -20.81 22.92 -2.86
N ALA A 700 -19.95 21.98 -2.48
CA ALA A 700 -18.71 22.21 -1.75
C ALA A 700 -17.53 21.97 -2.71
N TYR A 701 -16.69 22.99 -2.96
CA TYR A 701 -15.56 22.83 -3.89
C TYR A 701 -14.27 22.54 -3.12
N CYS A 702 -13.53 21.55 -3.59
CA CYS A 702 -12.15 21.26 -3.18
C CYS A 702 -11.21 21.54 -4.34
N GLN A 703 -10.21 22.38 -4.10
CA GLN A 703 -9.17 22.68 -5.09
C GLN A 703 -7.83 22.18 -4.59
N CYS A 704 -7.18 21.29 -5.33
CA CYS A 704 -5.89 20.71 -4.96
C CYS A 704 -4.85 20.90 -6.08
N ASN A 705 -3.58 21.03 -5.70
CA ASN A 705 -2.45 21.26 -6.61
C ASN A 705 -1.65 19.99 -6.99
N HIS A 706 -2.19 18.82 -6.67
CA HIS A 706 -1.59 17.51 -6.96
C HIS A 706 -2.66 16.53 -7.44
N LEU A 707 -2.24 15.32 -7.82
CA LEU A 707 -3.12 14.23 -8.24
C LEU A 707 -2.93 13.06 -7.27
N THR A 708 -3.86 12.92 -6.32
CA THR A 708 -3.89 11.86 -5.31
C THR A 708 -5.34 11.41 -5.08
N SER A 709 -5.59 10.46 -4.19
CA SER A 709 -6.96 10.08 -3.82
C SER A 709 -7.56 11.11 -2.88
N PHE A 710 -8.62 11.78 -3.30
CA PHE A 710 -9.26 12.87 -2.56
C PHE A 710 -10.55 12.44 -1.86
N SER A 711 -10.80 13.04 -0.71
CA SER A 711 -12.09 13.00 -0.02
C SER A 711 -12.35 14.33 0.69
N MET A 712 -13.59 14.58 1.09
CA MET A 712 -13.97 15.82 1.77
C MET A 712 -14.42 15.52 3.18
N LEU A 713 -13.69 15.96 4.20
CA LEU A 713 -14.11 15.78 5.57
C LEU A 713 -15.07 16.86 6.04
N MET A 714 -16.08 16.45 6.80
CA MET A 714 -16.93 17.36 7.55
C MET A 714 -16.64 17.17 9.04
N SER A 715 -16.13 18.21 9.69
CA SER A 715 -15.96 18.23 11.15
C SER A 715 -17.21 18.80 11.80
N LYS A 716 -17.62 18.16 12.89
CA LYS A 716 -18.76 18.59 13.72
C LYS A 716 -18.57 20.02 14.24
N HIS A 717 -17.34 20.56 14.33
CA HIS A 717 -17.05 21.85 14.95
C HIS A 717 -16.20 22.78 14.07
N ALA A 718 -16.85 23.74 13.40
CA ALA A 718 -16.27 25.08 13.23
C ALA A 718 -17.36 26.14 13.25
N VAL A 719 -17.48 26.81 14.39
CA VAL A 719 -18.25 28.05 14.49
C VAL A 719 -17.30 29.20 14.18
N SER A 720 -17.24 29.61 12.91
CA SER A 720 -16.64 30.90 12.57
C SER A 720 -17.59 32.01 13.03
N MET A 721 -17.20 32.78 14.06
CA MET A 721 -17.95 33.93 14.56
C MET A 721 -17.41 35.22 13.95
N PRO A 722 -18.15 35.89 13.05
CA PRO A 722 -17.67 37.13 12.46
C PRO A 722 -17.55 38.26 13.51
N PHE A 723 -16.54 39.11 13.36
CA PHE A 723 -16.30 40.33 14.16
C PHE A 723 -15.89 40.17 15.64
N LEU A 724 -15.65 38.95 16.14
CA LEU A 724 -15.34 38.73 17.56
C LEU A 724 -13.94 39.24 17.96
N ASP A 725 -12.96 39.14 17.06
CA ASP A 725 -11.58 39.59 17.31
C ASP A 725 -11.49 41.12 17.40
N GLN A 726 -12.17 41.83 16.50
CA GLN A 726 -12.25 43.30 16.52
C GLN A 726 -12.86 43.80 17.82
N LEU A 727 -13.92 43.13 18.29
CA LEU A 727 -14.58 43.45 19.56
C LEU A 727 -13.66 43.22 20.77
N THR A 728 -12.88 42.13 20.73
CA THR A 728 -11.88 41.82 21.77
C THR A 728 -10.79 42.89 21.82
N TYR A 729 -10.25 43.33 20.68
CA TYR A 729 -9.18 44.34 20.64
C TYR A 729 -9.64 45.71 21.13
N VAL A 730 -10.83 46.16 20.71
CA VAL A 730 -11.40 47.42 21.19
C VAL A 730 -11.69 47.36 22.68
N GLY A 731 -12.30 46.26 23.15
CA GLY A 731 -12.60 46.06 24.58
C GLY A 731 -11.35 46.07 25.45
N LEU A 732 -10.33 45.28 25.10
CA LEU A 732 -9.06 45.22 25.84
C LEU A 732 -8.33 46.57 25.86
N GLY A 733 -8.36 47.33 24.75
CA GLY A 733 -7.81 48.68 24.72
C GLY A 733 -8.47 49.62 25.73
N VAL A 734 -9.81 49.57 25.83
CA VAL A 734 -10.58 50.33 26.83
C VAL A 734 -10.27 49.86 28.26
N SER A 735 -10.14 48.55 28.48
CA SER A 735 -9.77 47.95 29.78
C SER A 735 -8.40 48.45 30.25
N ILE A 736 -7.37 48.36 29.41
CA ILE A 736 -6.00 48.80 29.72
C ILE A 736 -5.96 50.28 30.12
N CYS A 737 -6.56 51.15 29.31
CA CYS A 737 -6.64 52.59 29.63
C CYS A 737 -7.34 52.85 30.98
N SER A 738 -8.45 52.14 31.24
CA SER A 738 -9.22 52.28 32.47
C SER A 738 -8.44 51.82 33.71
N LEU A 739 -7.67 50.73 33.59
CA LEU A 739 -6.86 50.18 34.68
C LEU A 739 -5.68 51.10 35.02
N ILE A 740 -5.02 51.68 34.02
CA ILE A 740 -3.94 52.66 34.24
C ILE A 740 -4.48 53.87 35.02
N VAL A 741 -5.63 54.41 34.59
CA VAL A 741 -6.29 55.52 35.29
C VAL A 741 -6.67 55.13 36.72
N TYR A 742 -7.22 53.93 36.92
CA TYR A 742 -7.59 53.45 38.25
C TYR A 742 -6.39 53.32 39.20
N ILE A 743 -5.28 52.73 38.74
CA ILE A 743 -4.06 52.59 39.55
C ILE A 743 -3.49 53.96 39.95
N ILE A 744 -3.48 54.92 39.02
CA ILE A 744 -3.05 56.30 39.31
C ILE A 744 -3.94 56.91 40.41
N ILE A 745 -5.26 56.78 40.28
CA ILE A 745 -6.22 57.31 41.24
C ILE A 745 -6.01 56.69 42.63
N GLU A 746 -5.93 55.37 42.73
CA GLU A 746 -5.71 54.67 44.00
C GLU A 746 -4.41 55.09 44.68
N CYS A 747 -3.32 55.26 43.91
CA CYS A 747 -2.05 55.78 44.43
C CYS A 747 -2.18 57.19 45.00
N LEU A 748 -2.97 58.08 44.37
CA LEU A 748 -3.19 59.44 44.84
C LEU A 748 -4.04 59.50 46.12
N VAL A 749 -5.09 58.69 46.22
CA VAL A 749 -6.02 58.71 47.37
C VAL A 749 -5.64 57.75 48.49
N TRP A 750 -4.58 56.95 48.33
CA TRP A 750 -4.19 55.86 49.22
C TRP A 750 -4.24 56.22 50.71
N LYS A 751 -3.57 57.31 51.11
CA LYS A 751 -3.51 57.76 52.51
C LYS A 751 -4.88 58.17 53.07
N ALA A 752 -5.80 58.64 52.23
CA ALA A 752 -7.12 59.10 52.64
C ALA A 752 -8.13 57.95 52.79
N VAL A 753 -8.02 56.90 51.97
CA VAL A 753 -8.99 55.79 51.93
C VAL A 753 -8.59 54.61 52.83
N VAL A 754 -7.30 54.46 53.15
CA VAL A 754 -6.75 53.37 53.97
C VAL A 754 -6.76 53.70 55.48
N LYS A 755 -7.93 54.06 56.02
CA LYS A 755 -8.08 54.45 57.45
C LYS A 755 -8.29 53.28 58.42
N SER A 756 -8.80 52.15 57.94
CA SER A 756 -9.03 50.94 58.76
C SER A 756 -8.25 49.75 58.21
N ASN A 757 -7.97 48.76 59.07
CA ASN A 757 -7.28 47.52 58.68
C ASN A 757 -7.98 46.81 57.52
N LEU A 758 -9.31 46.85 57.51
CA LEU A 758 -10.15 46.29 56.47
C LEU A 758 -10.07 47.09 55.17
N SER A 759 -10.17 48.42 55.24
CA SER A 759 -10.05 49.27 54.05
C SER A 759 -8.67 49.10 53.41
N HIS A 760 -7.62 48.97 54.24
CA HIS A 760 -6.27 48.68 53.79
C HIS A 760 -6.22 47.42 52.92
N PHE A 761 -6.76 46.30 53.40
CA PHE A 761 -6.75 45.05 52.65
C PHE A 761 -7.58 45.16 51.37
N ARG A 762 -8.79 45.74 51.45
CA ARG A 762 -9.68 45.94 50.29
C ARG A 762 -8.99 46.70 49.16
N HIS A 763 -8.40 47.87 49.46
CA HIS A 763 -7.70 48.68 48.45
C HIS A 763 -6.39 48.03 47.99
N THR A 764 -5.69 47.30 48.87
CA THR A 764 -4.51 46.49 48.48
C THR A 764 -4.89 45.37 47.50
N ALA A 765 -5.95 44.62 47.78
CA ALA A 765 -6.41 43.55 46.91
C ALA A 765 -6.87 44.09 45.55
N LEU A 766 -7.66 45.17 45.53
CA LEU A 766 -8.09 45.83 44.29
C LEU A 766 -6.90 46.33 43.46
N LEU A 767 -5.89 46.94 44.07
CA LEU A 767 -4.68 47.38 43.37
C LEU A 767 -3.90 46.21 42.75
N ASN A 768 -3.76 45.09 43.48
CA ASN A 768 -3.09 43.89 42.95
C ASN A 768 -3.92 43.18 41.86
N ILE A 769 -5.26 43.14 41.99
CA ILE A 769 -6.18 42.65 40.94
C ILE A 769 -5.99 43.49 39.67
N SER A 770 -6.00 44.81 39.79
CA SER A 770 -5.83 45.73 38.66
C SER A 770 -4.45 45.63 38.02
N LEU A 771 -3.39 45.49 38.81
CA LEU A 771 -2.03 45.33 38.30
C LEU A 771 -1.87 44.00 37.54
N CYS A 772 -2.36 42.89 38.10
CA CYS A 772 -2.30 41.59 37.44
C CYS A 772 -3.14 41.56 36.16
N LEU A 773 -4.36 42.12 36.19
CA LEU A 773 -5.22 42.21 35.00
C LEU A 773 -4.59 43.10 33.91
N LEU A 774 -3.97 44.23 34.27
CA LEU A 774 -3.27 45.09 33.31
C LEU A 774 -2.15 44.35 32.57
N LEU A 775 -1.29 43.65 33.31
CA LEU A 775 -0.18 42.89 32.73
C LEU A 775 -0.67 41.70 31.88
N ALA A 776 -1.76 41.06 32.29
CA ALA A 776 -2.42 39.99 31.53
C ALA A 776 -3.02 40.51 30.22
N ASP A 777 -3.77 41.62 30.25
CA ASP A 777 -4.39 42.25 29.08
C ASP A 777 -3.35 42.73 28.08
N CYS A 778 -2.26 43.37 28.54
CA CYS A 778 -1.15 43.77 27.67
C CYS A 778 -0.48 42.55 27.01
N SER A 779 -0.27 41.47 27.77
CA SER A 779 0.33 40.25 27.24
C SER A 779 -0.60 39.56 26.24
N PHE A 780 -1.91 39.56 26.50
CA PHE A 780 -2.93 39.00 25.59
C PHE A 780 -2.97 39.77 24.28
N LEU A 781 -3.05 41.11 24.35
CA LEU A 781 -3.05 41.97 23.17
C LEU A 781 -1.78 41.81 22.33
N ALA A 782 -0.61 41.71 22.97
CA ALA A 782 0.65 41.45 22.28
C ALA A 782 0.66 40.08 21.56
N SER A 783 0.04 39.07 22.16
CA SER A 783 -0.04 37.71 21.59
C SER A 783 -0.98 37.60 20.39
N SER A 784 -1.94 38.52 20.25
CA SER A 784 -2.90 38.55 19.14
C SER A 784 -2.28 38.88 17.79
N PHE A 785 -1.01 39.31 17.76
CA PHE A 785 -0.24 39.57 16.55
C PHE A 785 0.93 38.57 16.44
N PRO A 786 0.66 37.26 16.22
CA PRO A 786 1.71 36.24 16.22
C PRO A 786 2.70 36.37 15.05
N SER A 787 2.31 37.03 13.96
CA SER A 787 3.15 37.24 12.77
C SER A 787 4.39 38.12 13.00
N ILE A 788 4.45 38.82 14.13
CA ILE A 788 5.58 39.69 14.53
C ILE A 788 6.37 39.12 15.72
N LEU A 789 6.03 37.92 16.22
CA LEU A 789 6.62 37.34 17.43
C LEU A 789 7.55 36.15 17.10
N ASN A 790 8.72 36.13 17.75
CA ASN A 790 9.61 34.97 17.77
C ASN A 790 9.11 33.92 18.77
N GLU A 791 9.50 32.64 18.60
CA GLU A 791 9.05 31.53 19.46
C GLU A 791 9.29 31.78 20.96
N SER A 792 10.46 32.31 21.32
CA SER A 792 10.80 32.63 22.72
C SER A 792 9.91 33.73 23.30
N LEU A 793 9.52 34.72 22.50
CA LEU A 793 8.62 35.79 22.96
C LEU A 793 7.20 35.24 23.17
N CYS A 794 6.75 34.32 22.30
CA CYS A 794 5.47 33.68 22.49
C CYS A 794 5.43 32.85 23.79
N LEU A 795 6.49 32.08 24.09
CA LEU A 795 6.59 31.34 25.34
C LEU A 795 6.53 32.28 26.57
N VAL A 796 7.28 33.39 26.54
CA VAL A 796 7.27 34.40 27.62
C VAL A 796 5.87 34.99 27.82
N LEU A 797 5.17 35.32 26.73
CA LEU A 797 3.81 35.85 26.79
C LEU A 797 2.82 34.82 27.33
N VAL A 798 2.94 33.54 26.96
CA VAL A 798 2.09 32.47 27.50
C VAL A 798 2.31 32.30 29.00
N LEU A 799 3.56 32.25 29.45
CA LEU A 799 3.91 32.18 30.88
C LEU A 799 3.38 33.39 31.65
N ALA A 800 3.57 34.59 31.12
CA ALA A 800 3.08 35.83 31.71
C ALA A 800 1.55 35.81 31.88
N LYS A 801 0.81 35.48 30.82
CA LYS A 801 -0.66 35.44 30.89
C LYS A 801 -1.16 34.35 31.84
N HIS A 802 -0.60 33.15 31.78
CA HIS A 802 -0.97 32.06 32.68
C HIS A 802 -0.79 32.46 34.14
N TYR A 803 0.34 33.09 34.48
CA TYR A 803 0.61 33.57 35.84
C TYR A 803 -0.29 34.74 36.26
N PHE A 804 -0.36 35.81 35.46
CA PHE A 804 -1.06 37.04 35.86
C PHE A 804 -2.59 36.88 35.91
N PHE A 805 -3.20 36.14 34.97
CA PHE A 805 -4.63 35.83 35.08
C PHE A 805 -4.90 35.00 36.34
N LEU A 806 -4.08 33.98 36.62
CA LEU A 806 -4.27 33.15 37.81
C LEU A 806 -4.09 33.94 39.11
N ALA A 807 -3.06 34.78 39.20
CA ALA A 807 -2.83 35.66 40.35
C ALA A 807 -3.99 36.63 40.60
N MET A 808 -4.57 37.21 39.54
CA MET A 808 -5.77 38.04 39.63
C MET A 808 -6.93 37.27 40.30
N PHE A 809 -7.18 36.02 39.90
CA PHE A 809 -8.22 35.19 40.51
C PHE A 809 -7.97 34.88 41.98
N PHE A 810 -6.74 34.56 42.37
CA PHE A 810 -6.42 34.32 43.79
C PHE A 810 -6.57 35.59 44.64
N TRP A 811 -6.27 36.77 44.12
CA TRP A 811 -6.57 38.03 44.80
C TRP A 811 -8.07 38.34 44.86
N MET A 812 -8.84 37.99 43.84
CA MET A 812 -10.31 38.07 43.87
C MET A 812 -10.91 37.11 44.93
N LEU A 813 -10.37 35.89 45.06
CA LEU A 813 -10.73 34.95 46.13
C LEU A 813 -10.48 35.56 47.51
N CYS A 814 -9.28 36.11 47.71
CA CYS A 814 -8.90 36.77 48.96
C CYS A 814 -9.85 37.93 49.33
N LEU A 815 -10.21 38.76 48.35
CA LEU A 815 -11.15 39.86 48.51
C LEU A 815 -12.56 39.37 48.88
N SER A 816 -13.03 38.31 48.20
CA SER A 816 -14.35 37.71 48.41
C SER A 816 -14.51 37.07 49.79
N VAL A 817 -13.55 36.23 50.20
CA VAL A 817 -13.54 35.57 51.50
C VAL A 817 -13.43 36.59 52.64
N MET A 818 -12.63 37.64 52.47
CA MET A 818 -12.52 38.72 53.45
C MET A 818 -13.87 39.41 53.68
N LEU A 819 -14.61 39.73 52.61
CA LEU A 819 -15.91 40.40 52.73
C LEU A 819 -16.96 39.52 53.41
N VAL A 820 -17.01 38.22 53.11
CA VAL A 820 -17.92 37.27 53.80
C VAL A 820 -17.55 37.13 55.27
N HIS A 821 -16.27 36.96 55.59
CA HIS A 821 -15.80 36.85 56.97
C HIS A 821 -16.23 38.06 57.81
N GLN A 822 -16.10 39.26 57.25
CA GLN A 822 -16.50 40.49 57.93
C GLN A 822 -18.01 40.59 58.16
N LEU A 823 -18.84 40.17 57.20
CA LEU A 823 -20.29 40.24 57.31
C LEU A 823 -20.87 39.20 58.29
N MET A 824 -20.24 38.02 58.38
CA MET A 824 -20.70 36.94 59.26
C MET A 824 -20.09 36.99 60.67
N PHE A 825 -18.83 37.40 60.80
CA PHE A 825 -18.10 37.39 62.07
C PHE A 825 -17.73 38.81 62.53
N VAL A 826 -18.76 39.63 62.77
CA VAL A 826 -18.62 41.04 63.18
C VAL A 826 -17.76 41.23 64.45
N PHE A 827 -17.66 40.21 65.31
CA PHE A 827 -16.92 40.26 66.57
C PHE A 827 -15.54 39.57 66.55
N SER A 828 -15.14 38.92 65.45
CA SER A 828 -13.84 38.25 65.32
C SER A 828 -12.85 39.15 64.57
N HIS A 829 -11.97 39.84 65.31
CA HIS A 829 -10.95 40.71 64.72
C HIS A 829 -9.63 39.97 64.52
N ILE A 830 -9.35 39.56 63.28
CA ILE A 830 -8.03 39.06 62.87
C ILE A 830 -7.08 40.25 62.64
N GLY A 831 -5.84 40.15 63.13
CA GLY A 831 -4.85 41.24 63.08
C GLY A 831 -4.37 41.60 61.66
N LYS A 832 -4.10 42.90 61.42
CA LYS A 832 -3.64 43.46 60.12
C LYS A 832 -2.49 42.68 59.48
N LYS A 833 -1.49 42.32 60.27
CA LYS A 833 -0.28 41.61 59.81
C LYS A 833 -0.62 40.22 59.27
N MET A 834 -1.56 39.52 59.90
CA MET A 834 -1.94 38.16 59.53
C MET A 834 -2.71 38.12 58.20
N TYR A 835 -3.69 39.02 58.01
CA TYR A 835 -4.41 39.11 56.74
C TYR A 835 -3.51 39.47 55.56
N MET A 836 -2.56 40.39 55.77
CA MET A 836 -1.62 40.78 54.71
C MET A 836 -0.71 39.61 54.33
N ILE A 837 -0.13 38.90 55.31
CA ILE A 837 0.71 37.71 55.02
C ILE A 837 -0.12 36.66 54.27
N LEU A 838 -1.31 36.32 54.78
CA LEU A 838 -2.19 35.33 54.16
C LEU A 838 -2.58 35.72 52.73
N GLY A 839 -2.93 36.99 52.51
CA GLY A 839 -3.29 37.52 51.19
C GLY A 839 -2.15 37.47 50.18
N PHE A 840 -0.94 37.89 50.57
CA PHE A 840 0.24 37.81 49.68
C PHE A 840 0.69 36.37 49.43
N THR A 841 0.57 35.47 50.41
CA THR A 841 0.87 34.04 50.21
C THR A 841 -0.11 33.42 49.23
N ILE A 842 -1.42 33.56 49.45
CA ILE A 842 -2.44 32.97 48.56
C ILE A 842 -2.42 33.63 47.18
N GLY A 843 -2.30 34.96 47.14
CA GLY A 843 -2.39 35.77 45.92
C GLY A 843 -1.23 35.59 44.93
N TYR A 844 -0.06 35.16 45.37
CA TYR A 844 1.13 35.03 44.51
C TYR A 844 1.81 33.66 44.57
N VAL A 845 2.00 33.07 45.76
CA VAL A 845 2.73 31.80 45.89
C VAL A 845 1.95 30.65 45.25
N CYS A 846 0.63 30.58 45.48
CA CYS A 846 -0.22 29.54 44.87
C CYS A 846 -0.19 29.59 43.32
N PRO A 847 -0.40 30.75 42.65
CA PRO A 847 -0.21 30.87 41.21
C PRO A 847 1.18 30.44 40.71
N THR A 848 2.25 30.83 41.40
CA THR A 848 3.63 30.46 41.01
C THR A 848 3.82 28.94 41.01
N VAL A 849 3.36 28.26 42.06
CA VAL A 849 3.46 26.79 42.17
C VAL A 849 2.69 26.11 41.02
N THR A 850 1.46 26.55 40.73
CA THR A 850 0.65 25.98 39.65
C THR A 850 1.33 26.11 38.29
N VAL A 851 1.83 27.31 37.95
CA VAL A 851 2.50 27.54 36.66
C VAL A 851 3.81 26.73 36.55
N ALA A 852 4.62 26.71 37.61
CA ALA A 852 5.89 26.00 37.61
C ALA A 852 5.72 24.48 37.45
N VAL A 853 4.79 23.87 38.21
CA VAL A 853 4.50 22.43 38.10
C VAL A 853 3.97 22.10 36.71
N THR A 854 3.08 22.93 36.16
CA THR A 854 2.52 22.72 34.83
C THR A 854 3.60 22.80 33.75
N TYR A 855 4.46 23.82 33.80
CA TYR A 855 5.55 23.98 32.83
C TYR A 855 6.51 22.78 32.87
N VAL A 856 6.98 22.37 34.07
CA VAL A 856 7.91 21.24 34.21
C VAL A 856 7.28 19.92 33.73
N TYR A 857 6.01 19.68 34.04
CA TYR A 857 5.31 18.46 33.64
C TYR A 857 5.19 18.32 32.11
N TYR A 858 4.83 19.42 31.43
CA TYR A 858 4.66 19.42 29.97
C TYR A 858 5.97 19.61 29.21
N ASP A 859 7.02 20.16 29.82
CA ASP A 859 8.37 20.20 29.23
C ASP A 859 8.99 18.79 29.16
N GLN A 860 8.69 17.94 30.15
CA GLN A 860 9.18 16.55 30.18
C GLN A 860 8.37 15.58 29.30
N THR A 861 7.12 15.92 28.96
CA THR A 861 6.20 15.05 28.22
C THR A 861 6.19 15.40 26.72
N LYS A 862 6.71 14.53 25.84
CA LYS A 862 6.87 14.82 24.39
C LYS A 862 5.56 14.86 23.58
N ASP A 863 4.48 14.27 24.09
CA ASP A 863 3.25 14.07 23.31
C ASP A 863 2.31 15.28 23.28
N ILE A 864 2.43 16.22 24.23
CA ILE A 864 1.57 17.41 24.33
C ILE A 864 2.41 18.62 24.75
N PRO A 865 2.62 19.62 23.88
CA PRO A 865 3.40 20.80 24.23
C PRO A 865 2.67 21.69 25.24
N TYR A 866 3.42 22.37 26.11
CA TYR A 866 2.88 23.32 27.09
C TYR A 866 2.07 24.47 26.45
N TYR A 867 2.44 24.91 25.25
CA TYR A 867 1.78 25.99 24.52
C TYR A 867 1.66 25.70 23.02
N SER A 868 0.72 26.38 22.35
CA SER A 868 0.54 26.36 20.90
C SER A 868 1.21 27.56 20.25
N SER A 869 2.11 27.33 19.29
CA SER A 869 2.75 28.39 18.50
C SER A 869 1.77 29.15 17.59
N LYS A 870 0.65 28.52 17.22
CA LYS A 870 -0.37 29.13 16.33
C LYS A 870 -1.25 30.14 17.06
N THR A 871 -1.67 29.85 18.29
CA THR A 871 -2.58 30.70 19.08
C THR A 871 -1.86 31.49 20.17
N CYS A 872 -0.56 31.22 20.35
CA CYS A 872 0.26 31.74 21.43
C CYS A 872 -0.44 31.65 22.81
N TRP A 873 -1.03 30.49 23.11
CA TRP A 873 -1.74 30.20 24.36
C TRP A 873 -1.46 28.77 24.84
N LEU A 874 -1.95 28.41 26.03
CA LEU A 874 -1.94 27.04 26.54
C LEU A 874 -2.66 26.09 25.56
N THR A 875 -2.13 24.88 25.41
CA THR A 875 -2.62 23.86 24.48
C THR A 875 -3.93 23.25 24.98
N TYR A 876 -4.95 23.26 24.13
CA TYR A 876 -6.20 22.50 24.30
C TYR A 876 -6.20 21.31 23.33
N LYS A 877 -6.46 20.10 23.82
CA LYS A 877 -6.57 18.88 22.98
C LYS A 877 -7.97 18.28 23.05
N SER A 878 -8.48 18.03 24.25
CA SER A 878 -9.84 17.49 24.48
C SER A 878 -10.30 17.82 25.91
N ALA A 879 -11.54 17.46 26.25
CA ALA A 879 -12.05 17.54 27.62
C ALA A 879 -11.12 16.74 28.56
N MET A 880 -10.63 17.41 29.63
CA MET A 880 -9.62 16.90 30.56
C MET A 880 -8.23 16.55 29.98
N GLN A 881 -7.93 16.90 28.72
CA GLN A 881 -6.61 16.69 28.11
C GLN A 881 -6.03 17.99 27.51
N GLY A 882 -4.86 18.39 27.98
CA GLY A 882 -4.13 19.60 27.53
C GLY A 882 -3.71 20.51 28.68
N SER A 883 -2.71 21.36 28.44
CA SER A 883 -2.14 22.25 29.47
C SER A 883 -3.10 23.36 29.90
N ILE A 884 -4.12 23.69 29.11
CA ILE A 884 -5.13 24.70 29.45
C ILE A 884 -5.95 24.35 30.71
N HIS A 885 -6.08 23.06 31.04
CA HIS A 885 -6.83 22.61 32.22
C HIS A 885 -6.17 23.02 33.54
N ALA A 886 -4.84 23.20 33.54
CA ALA A 886 -4.11 23.72 34.71
C ALA A 886 -4.51 25.16 35.06
N PHE A 887 -5.05 25.91 34.10
CA PHE A 887 -5.65 27.22 34.31
C PHE A 887 -7.14 27.11 34.67
N LEU A 888 -7.90 26.30 33.92
CA LEU A 888 -9.36 26.22 34.06
C LEU A 888 -9.81 25.63 35.40
N PHE A 889 -9.16 24.59 35.93
CA PHE A 889 -9.57 23.96 37.19
C PHE A 889 -9.44 24.89 38.41
N PRO A 890 -8.29 25.56 38.64
CA PRO A 890 -8.18 26.54 39.72
C PRO A 890 -9.18 27.70 39.55
N VAL A 891 -9.30 28.25 38.34
CA VAL A 891 -10.22 29.37 38.06
C VAL A 891 -11.67 28.96 38.29
N GLY A 892 -12.08 27.80 37.81
CA GLY A 892 -13.42 27.25 38.03
C GLY A 892 -13.75 27.11 39.51
N THR A 893 -12.81 26.55 40.29
CA THR A 893 -12.97 26.41 41.75
C THR A 893 -13.11 27.78 42.43
N ILE A 894 -12.27 28.75 42.07
CA ILE A 894 -12.31 30.11 42.64
C ILE A 894 -13.61 30.83 42.29
N VAL A 895 -14.04 30.77 41.03
CA VAL A 895 -15.29 31.40 40.57
C VAL A 895 -16.48 30.83 41.34
N LEU A 896 -16.55 29.51 41.54
CA LEU A 896 -17.62 28.88 42.34
C LEU A 896 -17.65 29.40 43.79
N VAL A 897 -16.49 29.48 44.45
CA VAL A 897 -16.38 30.03 45.82
C VAL A 897 -16.77 31.51 45.87
N ASN A 898 -16.39 32.29 44.86
CA ASN A 898 -16.73 33.70 44.77
C ASN A 898 -18.22 33.94 44.52
N VAL A 899 -18.87 33.11 43.70
CA VAL A 899 -20.32 33.15 43.49
C VAL A 899 -21.07 32.79 44.75
N PHE A 900 -20.65 31.73 45.45
CA PHE A 900 -21.20 31.37 46.76
C PHE A 900 -21.08 32.55 47.75
N SER A 901 -19.91 33.17 47.80
CA SER A 901 -19.66 34.34 48.65
C SER A 901 -20.53 35.53 48.27
N MET A 902 -20.73 35.79 46.98
CA MET A 902 -21.61 36.84 46.47
C MET A 902 -23.07 36.60 46.90
N VAL A 903 -23.55 35.36 46.85
CA VAL A 903 -24.90 35.00 47.33
C VAL A 903 -25.03 35.27 48.83
N VAL A 904 -24.02 34.92 49.63
CA VAL A 904 -24.01 35.20 51.09
C VAL A 904 -24.02 36.71 51.37
N VAL A 905 -23.21 37.49 50.65
CA VAL A 905 -23.17 38.96 50.78
C VAL A 905 -24.53 39.56 50.44
N ILE A 906 -25.13 39.16 49.31
CA ILE A 906 -26.45 39.62 48.87
C ILE A 906 -27.50 39.24 49.91
N ALA A 907 -27.57 37.98 50.34
CA ALA A 907 -28.54 37.52 51.33
C ALA A 907 -28.41 38.26 52.67
N THR A 908 -27.18 38.64 53.06
CA THR A 908 -26.92 39.36 54.32
C THR A 908 -27.28 40.84 54.21
N VAL A 909 -26.97 41.50 53.09
CA VAL A 909 -27.37 42.90 52.83
C VAL A 909 -28.89 43.04 52.67
N LEU A 910 -29.56 41.96 52.26
CA LEU A 910 -31.02 41.90 52.10
C LEU A 910 -31.78 41.48 53.35
N LYS A 911 -31.12 41.17 54.47
CA LYS A 911 -31.83 40.93 55.74
C LYS A 911 -32.58 42.22 56.12
N PRO A 912 -33.91 42.20 56.28
CA PRO A 912 -34.65 43.36 56.74
C PRO A 912 -34.18 43.71 58.16
N SER A 913 -33.53 44.85 58.33
CA SER A 913 -33.47 45.49 59.65
C SER A 913 -34.91 45.75 60.09
N GLY A 914 -35.27 45.25 61.26
CA GLY A 914 -36.66 45.10 61.70
C GLY A 914 -37.54 46.36 61.58
N ALA A 915 -38.83 46.07 61.39
CA ALA A 915 -40.01 46.94 61.49
C ALA A 915 -40.19 48.04 60.42
N GLU A 916 -40.85 47.68 59.31
CA GLU A 916 -42.15 48.22 58.85
C GLU A 916 -42.34 47.90 57.36
N SER A 917 -43.37 47.12 57.06
CA SER A 917 -43.74 46.73 55.69
C SER A 917 -44.42 47.89 54.97
N ASN A 918 -43.78 48.46 53.95
CA ASN A 918 -44.45 49.31 52.97
C ASN A 918 -44.22 48.80 51.55
N LYS A 919 -45.29 48.34 50.90
CA LYS A 919 -45.37 47.78 49.53
C LYS A 919 -44.95 48.74 48.39
N LYS A 920 -44.38 49.92 48.71
CA LYS A 920 -43.67 50.79 47.76
C LYS A 920 -42.16 50.49 47.69
N GLY A 921 -41.65 49.64 48.60
CA GLY A 921 -40.24 49.27 48.72
C GLY A 921 -39.73 48.23 47.73
N ASP A 922 -40.57 47.39 47.13
CA ASP A 922 -40.09 46.26 46.31
C ASP A 922 -39.43 46.67 44.99
N LYS A 923 -39.89 47.76 44.35
CA LYS A 923 -39.23 48.29 43.13
C LYS A 923 -37.89 48.97 43.44
N GLU A 924 -37.82 49.74 44.52
CA GLU A 924 -36.57 50.40 44.92
C GLU A 924 -35.58 49.41 45.55
N ALA A 925 -36.06 48.37 46.23
CA ALA A 925 -35.28 47.23 46.70
C ALA A 925 -34.77 46.40 45.51
N ALA A 926 -35.61 46.04 44.52
CA ALA A 926 -35.19 45.36 43.30
C ALA A 926 -34.19 46.19 42.47
N LYS A 927 -34.39 47.51 42.37
CA LYS A 927 -33.47 48.43 41.71
C LYS A 927 -32.14 48.54 42.46
N SER A 928 -32.16 48.54 43.79
CA SER A 928 -30.97 48.48 44.63
C SER A 928 -30.26 47.13 44.50
N ILE A 929 -31.00 46.01 44.45
CA ILE A 929 -30.50 44.64 44.22
C ILE A 929 -29.78 44.56 42.87
N ILE A 930 -30.45 44.95 41.80
CA ILE A 930 -29.89 44.92 40.43
C ILE A 930 -28.65 45.81 40.37
N LYS A 931 -28.68 46.99 41.00
CA LYS A 931 -27.52 47.89 41.06
C LYS A 931 -26.33 47.25 41.77
N VAL A 932 -26.55 46.64 42.93
CA VAL A 932 -25.50 45.97 43.71
C VAL A 932 -24.95 44.74 42.98
N VAL A 933 -25.81 43.95 42.32
CA VAL A 933 -25.40 42.78 41.53
C VAL A 933 -24.57 43.19 40.32
N ILE A 934 -25.00 44.18 39.53
CA ILE A 934 -24.27 44.68 38.36
C ILE A 934 -22.88 45.22 38.76
N PHE A 935 -22.76 45.87 39.92
CA PHE A 935 -21.50 46.42 40.38
C PHE A 935 -20.57 45.41 41.08
N LEU A 936 -21.09 44.40 41.78
CA LEU A 936 -20.26 43.41 42.48
C LEU A 936 -19.83 42.24 41.58
N THR A 937 -20.62 41.87 40.57
CA THR A 937 -20.35 40.71 39.71
C THR A 937 -19.00 40.79 38.98
N PRO A 938 -18.58 41.94 38.40
CA PRO A 938 -17.28 42.06 37.75
C PRO A 938 -16.09 42.02 38.73
N ILE A 939 -16.26 42.50 39.97
CA ILE A 939 -15.20 42.57 40.98
C ILE A 939 -14.87 41.18 41.53
N PHE A 940 -15.87 40.30 41.65
CA PHE A 940 -15.69 38.93 42.12
C PHE A 940 -15.38 37.92 41.01
N GLY A 941 -15.29 38.36 39.75
CA GLY A 941 -15.03 37.50 38.61
C GLY A 941 -16.24 36.62 38.23
N GLY A 942 -17.46 36.99 38.63
CA GLY A 942 -18.68 36.22 38.28
C GLY A 942 -18.97 36.20 36.78
N THR A 943 -18.37 37.11 36.00
CA THR A 943 -18.45 37.17 34.54
C THR A 943 -17.75 36.00 33.85
N TRP A 944 -16.80 35.36 34.53
CA TRP A 944 -16.05 34.21 34.03
C TRP A 944 -16.85 32.90 34.06
N ILE A 945 -17.99 32.88 34.76
CA ILE A 945 -18.96 31.79 34.67
C ILE A 945 -19.41 31.60 33.22
N LEU A 946 -19.57 32.68 32.45
CA LEU A 946 -19.90 32.59 31.02
C LEU A 946 -18.81 31.87 30.23
N GLY A 947 -17.54 32.01 30.61
CA GLY A 947 -16.42 31.29 29.98
C GLY A 947 -16.37 29.82 30.34
N LEU A 948 -16.78 29.45 31.56
CA LEU A 948 -16.97 28.04 31.95
C LEU A 948 -18.17 27.42 31.23
N PHE A 949 -19.26 28.18 31.03
CA PHE A 949 -20.41 27.74 30.23
C PHE A 949 -20.02 27.51 28.77
N VAL A 950 -19.22 28.41 28.18
CA VAL A 950 -18.64 28.21 26.83
C VAL A 950 -17.84 26.92 26.75
N PHE A 951 -17.10 26.56 27.79
CA PHE A 951 -16.20 25.39 27.77
C PHE A 951 -16.88 24.06 28.16
N LEU A 952 -17.97 24.09 28.94
CA LEU A 952 -18.67 22.91 29.45
C LEU A 952 -19.89 22.49 28.62
N MET A 953 -20.32 23.29 27.65
CA MET A 953 -21.57 23.09 26.90
C MET A 953 -21.34 22.95 25.39
N ASP A 954 -20.83 21.80 24.96
CA ASP A 954 -20.65 21.43 23.54
C ASP A 954 -21.96 20.99 22.83
N ASP A 955 -23.07 20.77 23.57
CA ASP A 955 -24.26 20.05 23.07
C ASP A 955 -25.58 20.87 22.97
N PHE A 956 -25.57 22.20 23.12
CA PHE A 956 -26.79 23.03 23.01
C PHE A 956 -26.99 23.70 21.64
N THR A 957 -28.20 24.21 21.40
CA THR A 957 -28.63 24.90 20.18
C THR A 957 -27.67 26.03 19.79
N GLN A 958 -27.23 26.05 18.52
CA GLN A 958 -26.23 26.96 17.96
C GLN A 958 -26.44 28.46 18.34
N PHE A 959 -27.70 28.92 18.44
CA PHE A 959 -28.03 30.29 18.84
C PHE A 959 -27.56 30.66 20.26
N ILE A 960 -27.72 29.76 21.23
CA ILE A 960 -27.34 30.01 22.64
C ILE A 960 -25.81 30.12 22.72
N THR A 961 -25.09 29.25 22.02
CA THR A 961 -23.63 29.27 21.94
C THR A 961 -23.12 30.62 21.40
N TYR A 962 -23.67 31.14 20.29
CA TYR A 962 -23.32 32.47 19.78
C TYR A 962 -23.54 33.57 20.83
N VAL A 963 -24.71 33.62 21.47
CA VAL A 963 -25.05 34.65 22.45
C VAL A 963 -24.10 34.60 23.64
N VAL A 964 -23.79 33.41 24.17
CA VAL A 964 -22.90 33.25 25.32
C VAL A 964 -21.46 33.65 24.96
N HIS A 965 -20.97 33.30 23.76
CA HIS A 965 -19.64 33.72 23.31
C HIS A 965 -19.51 35.25 23.14
N TYR A 966 -20.48 35.92 22.49
CA TYR A 966 -20.44 37.39 22.40
C TYR A 966 -20.57 38.05 23.78
N ALA A 967 -21.46 37.56 24.63
CA ALA A 967 -21.62 38.07 26.00
C ALA A 967 -20.34 37.88 26.83
N PHE A 968 -19.71 36.70 26.74
CA PHE A 968 -18.44 36.40 27.39
C PHE A 968 -17.35 37.36 26.94
N THR A 969 -17.18 37.54 25.62
CA THR A 969 -16.13 38.41 25.06
C THR A 969 -16.35 39.88 25.43
N ILE A 970 -17.57 40.41 25.33
CA ILE A 970 -17.87 41.81 25.68
C ILE A 970 -17.62 42.07 27.16
N VAL A 971 -18.15 41.22 28.04
CA VAL A 971 -18.12 41.47 29.48
C VAL A 971 -16.70 41.30 30.04
N ASN A 972 -15.93 40.32 29.55
CA ASN A 972 -14.55 40.11 30.03
C ASN A 972 -13.57 41.10 29.42
N SER A 973 -13.70 41.48 28.14
CA SER A 973 -12.84 42.51 27.56
C SER A 973 -13.04 43.89 28.19
N LEU A 974 -14.19 44.16 28.83
CA LEU A 974 -14.47 45.41 29.57
C LEU A 974 -14.27 45.30 31.10
N GLN A 975 -13.68 44.21 31.60
CA GLN A 975 -13.55 43.98 33.04
C GLN A 975 -12.78 45.10 33.76
N GLY A 976 -11.71 45.63 33.16
CA GLY A 976 -10.94 46.75 33.72
C GLY A 976 -11.74 48.06 33.80
N PHE A 977 -12.66 48.29 32.87
CA PHE A 977 -13.57 49.44 32.90
C PHE A 977 -14.57 49.34 34.07
N PHE A 978 -15.12 48.14 34.33
CA PHE A 978 -16.00 47.93 35.48
C PHE A 978 -15.28 48.12 36.82
N ILE A 979 -14.00 47.76 36.92
CA ILE A 979 -13.18 48.02 38.12
C ILE A 979 -13.03 49.52 38.36
N LEU A 980 -12.75 50.32 37.34
CA LEU A 980 -12.69 51.78 37.46
C LEU A 980 -14.02 52.38 37.92
N LEU A 981 -15.15 51.97 37.31
CA LEU A 981 -16.48 52.45 37.70
C LEU A 981 -16.81 52.16 39.16
N THR A 982 -16.49 50.96 39.63
CA THR A 982 -16.87 50.50 40.97
C THR A 982 -15.90 50.97 42.04
N GLY A 983 -14.59 50.84 41.82
CA GLY A 983 -13.54 51.22 42.75
C GLY A 983 -13.40 52.74 42.92
N CYS A 984 -13.65 53.52 41.85
CA CYS A 984 -13.51 54.97 41.89
C CYS A 984 -14.86 55.71 41.99
N PHE A 985 -15.77 55.49 41.04
CA PHE A 985 -16.99 56.31 40.94
C PHE A 985 -18.10 55.92 41.92
N ALA A 986 -18.19 54.64 42.29
CA ALA A 986 -19.19 54.14 43.24
C ALA A 986 -18.75 54.27 44.71
N GLU A 987 -17.44 54.28 44.99
CA GLU A 987 -16.91 54.42 46.35
C GLU A 987 -16.93 55.90 46.79
N LYS A 988 -17.87 56.25 47.67
CA LYS A 988 -18.07 57.63 48.14
C LYS A 988 -16.79 58.28 48.67
N ARG A 989 -15.98 57.53 49.45
CA ARG A 989 -14.75 58.04 50.06
C ARG A 989 -13.68 58.39 49.03
N VAL A 990 -13.56 57.59 47.95
CA VAL A 990 -12.62 57.85 46.85
C VAL A 990 -13.09 59.08 46.07
N ARG A 991 -14.38 59.13 45.73
CA ARG A 991 -14.96 60.28 45.01
C ARG A 991 -14.82 61.60 45.75
N ASP A 992 -15.12 61.63 47.05
CA ASP A 992 -15.08 62.85 47.85
C ASP A 992 -13.64 63.40 47.98
N GLU A 993 -12.64 62.52 48.06
CA GLU A 993 -11.23 62.92 48.09
C GLU A 993 -10.69 63.32 46.71
N ILE A 994 -11.11 62.65 45.62
CA ILE A 994 -10.77 63.08 44.25
C ILE A 994 -11.35 64.48 43.99
N LEU A 995 -12.61 64.72 44.35
CA LEU A 995 -13.22 66.04 44.24
C LEU A 995 -12.43 67.07 45.07
N ARG A 996 -11.93 66.69 46.25
CA ARG A 996 -11.08 67.57 47.07
C ARG A 996 -9.74 67.89 46.41
N ILE A 997 -9.08 66.90 45.81
CA ILE A 997 -7.79 67.04 45.13
C ILE A 997 -7.95 67.88 43.84
N VAL A 998 -8.99 67.62 43.06
CA VAL A 998 -9.30 68.33 41.80
C VAL A 998 -9.79 69.76 42.05
N LEU A 999 -10.55 70.00 43.12
CA LEU A 999 -11.08 71.33 43.49
C LEU A 999 -10.17 72.13 44.44
N GLY A 1000 -8.98 71.62 44.81
CA GLY A 1000 -7.92 72.39 45.48
C GLY A 1000 -8.22 72.95 46.89
N LYS A 1001 -9.05 72.31 47.72
CA LYS A 1001 -9.32 72.81 49.09
C LYS A 1001 -8.34 72.24 50.14
N SER A 1002 -7.37 73.08 50.51
CA SER A 1002 -6.43 72.85 51.63
C SER A 1002 -7.14 72.88 52.99
N ALA A 1003 -6.63 72.09 53.95
CA ALA A 1003 -7.13 71.98 55.31
C ALA A 1003 -6.69 73.17 56.18
N LYS A 1004 -7.65 73.94 56.70
CA LYS A 1004 -7.56 74.68 57.98
C LYS A 1004 -8.94 75.25 58.33
N ASP A 1005 -9.69 74.53 59.16
CA ASP A 1005 -10.24 75.05 60.42
C ASP A 1005 -11.05 73.97 61.13
N GLN A 1006 -10.45 73.38 62.16
CA GLN A 1006 -11.18 72.85 63.31
C GLN A 1006 -10.69 73.65 64.51
N GLY A 1007 -11.53 74.58 64.94
CA GLY A 1007 -11.37 75.37 66.16
C GLY A 1007 -12.72 75.54 66.86
N THR A 1008 -13.04 74.56 67.71
CA THR A 1008 -13.60 74.70 69.07
C THR A 1008 -14.93 75.46 69.37
N VAL A 1009 -15.87 74.70 69.99
CA VAL A 1009 -16.96 75.05 70.97
C VAL A 1009 -18.12 75.94 70.45
N THR A 1010 -19.43 75.70 70.62
CA THR A 1010 -20.20 75.32 71.83
C THR A 1010 -21.65 74.93 71.49
N THR A 1011 -22.18 73.99 72.28
CA THR A 1011 -23.57 73.64 72.68
C THR A 1011 -24.72 74.61 72.31
N THR A 1012 -25.85 74.12 71.78
CA THR A 1012 -27.15 73.93 72.49
C THR A 1012 -28.31 73.52 71.56
N LYS A 1013 -29.06 72.51 72.06
CA LYS A 1013 -30.39 71.98 71.70
C LYS A 1013 -30.66 71.44 70.30
#